data_AF-A0A1M6FYH3-F1
#
_entry.id   AF-A0A1M6FYH3-F1
#
_cell.length_a   1.000
_cell.length_b   1.000
_cell.length_c   1.000
_cell.angle_alpha   90.00
_cell.angle_beta   90.00
_cell.angle_gamma   90.00
#
_symmetry.space_group_name_H-M   'P 1'
#
loop_
_entity.id
_entity.type
_entity.pdbx_description
1 polymer ?
#
loop_
_entity_poly.entity_id
_entity_poly.type
_entity_poly.pdbx_seq_one_letter_code
_entity_poly.pdbx_strand_id
1 'polypeptide(L)'
;MARTLVIDTIEAAGRTFDSREELIVIKGKYNAVINFYRSVLNSEDNFGKKDTGYSGEFGFDRFNEKVMGEGLIEKYKNLASVETKKEAIKDNHSYFCAYLSIWPPNVNGNSDPKNPKHIVDVFVKAEENNTKKEATDITTEQVEFESSDPSSVSIDGSDAKGIKKLSLTIGATAQAMKINCIKSFSSEITITAKAQGYVIGKLIIYPNATRYKTVIQPVKLNFKGVEGKTVTKIPHTSFFTNLVQDFNTKAFNQAYIYGELAPQTHVIDLSKNQFFNPKMLSSKTDQNTGKSDIYLKKDAEDDGDTKIYNDLVENRYAALLSGQTSQNKAEENLKEKIQNLLVVFDKHYSYRGGNSSYTERQHKKKIVTKAWNEPDVIKAKADYDSALIAFNNTGTTSGLNKEHTIHLFYSHDIYAARNPLNKVLAYSYTGYGVVHIFEAALINKAANPTVLHEIGHSLGLQHTFAESLGKYAIKVPGTIYKEDLEEEIEKLENEVKSKEEQLKSLEQGGELLRMLNFYYLQIQRDTQKKEWFLNLANDLQTNFIDIVKKAKSFESKSLGANTNSSEISKIKIDIQRINNLIDTKKIQRKTAIKRDDFPKYKNQSKTDENYMDYHQDTNGNENKSMERKVFYKWQWDEMCKTGIEGKYLQKEK
;
A
#
# COMPACT_ATOMS: atom_id res chain seq x y z
N MET A 1 -45.91 -33.69 13.32
CA MET A 1 -46.41 -32.50 12.59
C MET A 1 -45.34 -31.43 12.61
N ALA A 2 -45.03 -30.91 11.42
CA ALA A 2 -43.88 -30.08 11.10
C ALA A 2 -43.91 -28.68 11.73
N ARG A 3 -42.72 -28.09 11.92
CA ARG A 3 -42.34 -26.85 11.23
C ARG A 3 -40.82 -26.67 11.21
N THR A 4 -40.29 -26.95 10.04
CA THR A 4 -39.01 -26.50 9.48
C THR A 4 -38.86 -24.99 9.65
N LEU A 5 -37.70 -24.52 10.10
CA LEU A 5 -37.20 -23.19 9.75
C LEU A 5 -35.90 -23.37 8.97
N VAL A 6 -36.03 -23.20 7.66
CA VAL A 6 -34.94 -23.04 6.70
C VAL A 6 -34.31 -21.67 6.97
N ILE A 7 -33.00 -21.63 7.20
CA ILE A 7 -32.21 -20.42 6.97
C ILE A 7 -31.29 -20.75 5.81
N ASP A 8 -31.59 -20.13 4.68
CA ASP A 8 -30.89 -20.28 3.42
C ASP A 8 -29.43 -19.83 3.52
N THR A 9 -28.63 -20.65 2.86
CA THR A 9 -27.25 -20.48 2.43
C THR A 9 -27.05 -19.13 1.74
N ILE A 10 -26.14 -18.31 2.27
CA ILE A 10 -25.39 -17.35 1.46
C ILE A 10 -23.96 -17.87 1.42
N GLU A 11 -23.61 -18.51 0.30
CA GLU A 11 -22.24 -18.75 -0.11
C GLU A 11 -21.55 -17.39 -0.34
N ALA A 12 -20.83 -16.91 0.67
CA ALA A 12 -19.79 -15.91 0.52
C ALA A 12 -18.45 -16.60 0.83
N ALA A 13 -17.59 -16.65 -0.18
CA ALA A 13 -16.26 -17.21 -0.09
C ALA A 13 -15.43 -16.58 1.05
N GLY A 14 -14.82 -17.42 1.89
CA GLY A 14 -13.55 -17.09 2.56
C GLY A 14 -13.58 -16.88 4.09
N ARG A 15 -13.29 -17.97 4.80
CA ARG A 15 -12.63 -18.05 6.12
C ARG A 15 -13.41 -17.53 7.35
N THR A 16 -14.18 -18.42 7.96
CA THR A 16 -14.33 -18.42 9.42
C THR A 16 -13.08 -19.04 10.05
N PHE A 17 -12.24 -18.24 10.70
CA PHE A 17 -11.22 -18.76 11.60
C PHE A 17 -11.92 -19.32 12.83
N ASP A 18 -11.91 -20.65 12.98
CA ASP A 18 -12.29 -21.26 14.24
C ASP A 18 -11.25 -20.88 15.30
N SER A 19 -11.72 -20.36 16.43
CA SER A 19 -10.98 -19.40 17.28
C SER A 19 -10.38 -20.01 18.55
N ARG A 20 -10.12 -21.32 18.61
CA ARG A 20 -9.75 -21.98 19.88
C ARG A 20 -8.82 -23.21 19.77
N GLU A 21 -7.65 -23.09 19.14
CA GLU A 21 -6.55 -23.96 19.59
C GLU A 21 -5.94 -23.34 20.86
N GLU A 22 -6.28 -23.88 22.03
CA GLU A 22 -5.64 -23.50 23.29
C GLU A 22 -4.13 -23.76 23.21
N LEU A 23 -3.32 -22.81 23.68
CA LEU A 23 -1.88 -23.00 23.91
C LEU A 23 -1.67 -24.23 24.80
N ILE A 24 -1.16 -25.31 24.22
CA ILE A 24 -0.94 -26.56 24.96
C ILE A 24 0.32 -26.39 25.80
N VAL A 25 0.17 -26.33 27.11
CA VAL A 25 1.30 -26.47 28.03
C VAL A 25 1.81 -27.91 27.94
N ILE A 26 3.02 -28.09 27.39
CA ILE A 26 3.70 -29.39 27.36
C ILE A 26 3.88 -29.88 28.80
N LYS A 27 3.31 -31.05 29.13
CA LYS A 27 3.50 -31.76 30.42
C LYS A 27 4.42 -32.97 30.29
N GLY A 28 5.23 -33.03 29.23
CA GLY A 28 6.24 -34.06 28.99
C GLY A 28 7.55 -33.80 29.74
N LYS A 29 8.37 -34.84 29.93
CA LYS A 29 9.71 -34.73 30.53
C LYS A 29 10.71 -34.03 29.61
N TYR A 30 10.43 -33.98 28.32
CA TYR A 30 11.22 -33.19 27.36
C TYR A 30 10.68 -31.76 27.30
N ASN A 31 11.30 -30.87 28.06
CA ASN A 31 10.83 -29.50 28.24
C ASN A 31 11.35 -28.53 27.16
N ALA A 32 11.09 -28.84 25.89
CA ALA A 32 11.61 -28.10 24.75
C ALA A 32 10.50 -27.53 23.84
N VAL A 33 10.83 -26.46 23.13
CA VAL A 33 10.12 -25.95 21.96
C VAL A 33 11.00 -26.14 20.74
N ILE A 34 10.40 -26.61 19.64
CA ILE A 34 11.09 -26.77 18.37
C ILE A 34 10.82 -25.57 17.49
N ASN A 35 11.87 -24.80 17.22
CA ASN A 35 11.85 -23.67 16.33
C ASN A 35 12.43 -24.03 14.96
N PHE A 36 11.86 -23.40 13.93
CA PHE A 36 12.31 -23.50 12.54
C PHE A 36 13.05 -22.23 12.16
N TYR A 37 14.10 -22.37 11.34
CA TYR A 37 14.95 -21.29 10.86
C TYR A 37 15.26 -21.51 9.37
N ARG A 38 15.58 -20.43 8.66
CA ARG A 38 15.99 -20.48 7.25
C ARG A 38 17.47 -20.78 7.04
N SER A 39 18.29 -20.63 8.07
CA SER A 39 19.73 -20.92 8.04
C SER A 39 20.23 -21.23 9.46
N VAL A 40 21.43 -21.81 9.56
CA VAL A 40 22.12 -21.99 10.85
C VAL A 40 22.39 -20.63 11.49
N LEU A 41 22.84 -19.64 10.71
CA LEU A 41 23.16 -18.30 11.21
C LEU A 41 21.93 -17.57 11.74
N ASN A 42 20.77 -17.73 11.08
CA ASN A 42 19.50 -17.21 11.57
C ASN A 42 19.10 -17.82 12.92
N SER A 43 19.53 -19.05 13.22
CA SER A 43 19.31 -19.70 14.53
C SER A 43 20.20 -19.18 15.67
N GLU A 44 21.11 -18.28 15.32
CA GLU A 44 22.05 -17.60 16.20
C GLU A 44 21.80 -16.08 16.22
N ASP A 45 20.60 -15.65 15.80
CA ASP A 45 20.18 -14.25 15.72
C ASP A 45 21.04 -13.37 14.80
N ASN A 46 21.63 -13.98 13.77
CA ASN A 46 22.24 -13.23 12.66
C ASN A 46 21.19 -12.88 11.61
N PHE A 47 21.15 -11.61 11.23
CA PHE A 47 20.24 -11.04 10.23
C PHE A 47 20.99 -10.07 9.29
N GLY A 48 20.31 -9.62 8.24
CA GLY A 48 20.81 -8.80 7.16
C GLY A 48 22.02 -9.44 6.52
N LYS A 49 23.09 -8.67 6.37
CA LYS A 49 24.36 -9.15 5.81
C LYS A 49 25.07 -10.22 6.66
N LYS A 50 24.67 -10.39 7.93
CA LYS A 50 25.25 -11.42 8.81
C LYS A 50 24.65 -12.81 8.56
N ASP A 51 23.44 -12.88 8.02
CA ASP A 51 22.84 -14.15 7.59
C ASP A 51 23.29 -14.50 6.16
N THR A 52 24.56 -14.88 6.00
CA THR A 52 25.11 -15.25 4.69
C THR A 52 24.58 -16.59 4.18
N GLY A 53 23.87 -17.35 5.02
CA GLY A 53 23.30 -18.65 4.68
C GLY A 53 21.94 -18.56 4.00
N TYR A 54 21.35 -17.36 3.92
CA TYR A 54 20.05 -17.13 3.28
C TYR A 54 20.12 -15.90 2.37
N SER A 55 19.65 -16.07 1.13
CA SER A 55 19.71 -15.04 0.08
C SER A 55 18.34 -14.53 -0.37
N GLY A 56 17.24 -15.00 0.25
CA GLY A 56 15.87 -14.66 -0.13
C GLY A 56 15.20 -15.67 -1.08
N GLU A 57 15.80 -16.84 -1.29
CA GLU A 57 15.42 -17.76 -2.36
C GLU A 57 14.07 -18.48 -2.20
N PHE A 58 13.53 -18.50 -0.98
CA PHE A 58 12.17 -18.91 -0.65
C PHE A 58 11.61 -17.96 0.40
N GLY A 59 10.29 -17.83 0.49
CA GLY A 59 9.70 -16.99 1.53
C GLY A 59 9.83 -17.69 2.88
N PHE A 60 10.55 -17.08 3.82
CA PHE A 60 10.63 -17.59 5.18
C PHE A 60 10.60 -16.45 6.17
N ASP A 61 9.64 -16.49 7.07
CA ASP A 61 9.43 -15.39 8.00
C ASP A 61 9.03 -15.90 9.38
N ARG A 62 9.53 -15.20 10.39
CA ARG A 62 9.18 -15.36 11.81
C ARG A 62 8.77 -13.99 12.33
N PHE A 63 7.52 -13.90 12.80
CA PHE A 63 6.94 -12.61 13.15
C PHE A 63 7.33 -12.15 14.54
N ASN A 64 8.03 -11.01 14.62
CA ASN A 64 8.47 -10.40 15.88
C ASN A 64 7.40 -9.49 16.49
N GLU A 65 6.92 -9.82 17.69
CA GLU A 65 5.86 -9.07 18.39
C GLU A 65 6.21 -7.59 18.65
N LYS A 66 7.50 -7.24 18.74
CA LYS A 66 7.92 -5.87 19.06
C LYS A 66 7.84 -4.93 17.85
N VAL A 67 8.00 -5.45 16.65
CA VAL A 67 8.11 -4.70 15.40
C VAL A 67 6.99 -5.10 14.44
N MET A 68 5.76 -5.17 14.93
CA MET A 68 4.62 -5.59 14.13
C MET A 68 3.61 -4.44 13.91
N GLY A 69 2.96 -4.40 12.74
CA GLY A 69 1.88 -3.45 12.45
C GLY A 69 0.53 -3.82 13.10
N GLU A 70 -0.45 -2.93 12.97
CA GLU A 70 -1.82 -3.06 13.49
C GLU A 70 -2.50 -4.41 13.18
N GLY A 71 -3.16 -5.03 14.18
CA GLY A 71 -4.07 -6.19 13.98
C GLY A 71 -3.40 -7.51 13.58
N LEU A 72 -2.10 -7.49 13.27
CA LEU A 72 -1.39 -8.67 12.78
C LEU A 72 -1.15 -9.71 13.88
N ILE A 73 -1.18 -9.34 15.17
CA ILE A 73 -0.75 -10.24 16.26
C ILE A 73 -1.74 -11.38 16.41
N GLU A 74 -3.03 -11.09 16.28
CA GLU A 74 -4.11 -12.06 16.43
C GLU A 74 -4.09 -13.07 15.27
N LYS A 75 -3.72 -12.61 14.07
CA LYS A 75 -3.52 -13.48 12.89
C LYS A 75 -2.42 -14.53 13.13
N TYR A 76 -1.38 -14.19 13.91
CA TYR A 76 -0.21 -15.05 14.14
C TYR A 76 -0.19 -15.77 15.51
N LYS A 77 -0.81 -15.20 16.55
CA LYS A 77 -0.92 -15.79 17.89
C LYS A 77 -1.71 -17.09 17.89
N ASN A 78 -2.79 -17.15 17.10
CA ASN A 78 -3.62 -18.35 16.96
C ASN A 78 -2.90 -19.53 16.26
N LEU A 79 -1.64 -19.33 15.83
CA LEU A 79 -0.85 -20.29 15.07
C LEU A 79 0.43 -20.71 15.81
N ALA A 80 0.73 -20.09 16.96
CA ALA A 80 1.81 -20.51 17.83
C ALA A 80 1.35 -21.69 18.70
N SER A 81 2.02 -22.84 18.58
CA SER A 81 1.65 -24.06 19.30
C SER A 81 2.22 -24.13 20.72
N VAL A 82 3.36 -23.49 21.01
CA VAL A 82 4.05 -23.52 22.32
C VAL A 82 4.93 -22.26 22.51
N GLU A 83 5.06 -21.74 23.73
CA GLU A 83 5.93 -20.59 24.08
C GLU A 83 7.31 -21.00 24.62
N THR A 84 8.40 -20.31 24.23
CA THR A 84 9.78 -20.55 24.70
C THR A 84 10.13 -19.85 26.01
N LYS A 85 11.08 -20.38 26.80
CA LYS A 85 11.58 -19.77 28.06
C LYS A 85 12.17 -18.39 27.84
N LYS A 86 11.41 -17.36 28.25
CA LYS A 86 11.89 -15.99 28.39
C LYS A 86 12.79 -15.93 29.62
N GLU A 87 14.09 -16.14 29.45
CA GLU A 87 15.02 -15.49 30.36
C GLU A 87 14.92 -13.99 30.10
N ALA A 88 14.62 -13.23 31.16
CA ALA A 88 14.50 -11.78 31.15
C ALA A 88 15.86 -11.14 30.84
N ILE A 89 16.27 -11.18 29.58
CA ILE A 89 17.40 -10.43 29.06
C ILE A 89 16.81 -9.16 28.43
N LYS A 90 17.38 -8.00 28.78
CA LYS A 90 16.89 -6.63 28.63
C LYS A 90 16.28 -6.18 27.27
N ASP A 91 16.16 -7.03 26.26
CA ASP A 91 15.67 -6.69 24.92
C ASP A 91 14.60 -7.62 24.28
N ASN A 92 14.08 -8.62 25.02
CA ASN A 92 12.93 -9.52 24.73
C ASN A 92 12.24 -9.46 23.35
N HIS A 93 12.49 -10.38 22.43
CA HIS A 93 11.64 -10.58 21.24
C HIS A 93 10.83 -11.88 21.39
N SER A 94 9.51 -11.84 21.17
CA SER A 94 8.74 -13.08 20.93
C SER A 94 8.50 -13.22 19.43
N TYR A 95 8.94 -14.34 18.88
CA TYR A 95 8.74 -14.69 17.47
C TYR A 95 7.66 -15.77 17.38
N PHE A 96 6.62 -15.53 16.58
CA PHE A 96 5.56 -16.51 16.35
C PHE A 96 5.97 -17.55 15.29
N CYS A 97 5.10 -18.56 15.11
CA CYS A 97 5.26 -19.68 14.18
C CYS A 97 5.84 -19.26 12.82
N ALA A 98 6.83 -20.00 12.33
CA ALA A 98 7.47 -19.71 11.06
C ALA A 98 6.54 -20.04 9.89
N TYR A 99 6.65 -19.26 8.81
CA TYR A 99 6.02 -19.57 7.53
C TYR A 99 7.05 -19.92 6.48
N LEU A 100 6.65 -20.80 5.58
CA LEU A 100 7.39 -21.17 4.40
C LEU A 100 6.52 -20.97 3.15
N SER A 101 7.08 -20.28 2.16
CA SER A 101 6.58 -20.23 0.79
C SER A 101 7.49 -21.08 -0.09
N ILE A 102 6.92 -22.10 -0.74
CA ILE A 102 7.65 -23.08 -1.55
C ILE A 102 6.95 -23.27 -2.89
N TRP A 103 7.71 -23.23 -3.98
CA TRP A 103 7.12 -23.33 -5.32
C TRP A 103 6.64 -24.76 -5.59
N PRO A 104 5.54 -24.95 -6.34
CA PRO A 104 5.18 -26.28 -6.83
C PRO A 104 6.21 -26.77 -7.86
N PRO A 105 6.33 -28.08 -8.09
CA PRO A 105 7.24 -28.60 -9.12
C PRO A 105 6.76 -28.25 -10.53
N ASN A 106 7.67 -28.33 -11.51
CA ASN A 106 7.40 -28.20 -12.96
C ASN A 106 6.74 -26.88 -13.40
N VAL A 107 7.11 -25.77 -12.76
CA VAL A 107 6.60 -24.43 -13.08
C VAL A 107 7.63 -23.57 -13.80
N ASN A 108 7.16 -22.71 -14.71
CA ASN A 108 8.01 -21.75 -15.41
C ASN A 108 8.71 -20.83 -14.39
N GLY A 109 10.02 -20.62 -14.57
CA GLY A 109 10.86 -19.92 -13.59
C GLY A 109 11.40 -20.79 -12.44
N ASN A 110 11.09 -22.10 -12.45
CA ASN A 110 11.55 -23.13 -11.50
C ASN A 110 12.28 -24.29 -12.22
N SER A 111 12.88 -24.03 -13.38
CA SER A 111 13.54 -25.02 -14.23
C SER A 111 15.05 -25.08 -14.06
N ASP A 112 15.64 -24.36 -13.09
CA ASP A 112 17.07 -24.49 -12.78
C ASP A 112 17.32 -25.88 -12.15
N PRO A 113 17.96 -26.83 -12.86
CA PRO A 113 18.18 -28.16 -12.34
C PRO A 113 19.16 -28.18 -11.16
N LYS A 114 19.95 -27.11 -10.98
CA LYS A 114 20.95 -27.00 -9.91
C LYS A 114 20.37 -26.45 -8.61
N ASN A 115 19.25 -25.74 -8.67
CA ASN A 115 18.60 -25.16 -7.49
C ASN A 115 17.07 -25.17 -7.64
N PRO A 116 16.42 -26.34 -7.49
CA PRO A 116 14.97 -26.46 -7.62
C PRO A 116 14.24 -25.75 -6.48
N LYS A 117 13.42 -24.74 -6.77
CA LYS A 117 12.66 -23.94 -5.77
C LYS A 117 11.49 -24.69 -5.13
N HIS A 118 11.22 -25.91 -5.59
CA HIS A 118 10.25 -26.82 -4.96
C HIS A 118 10.90 -27.69 -3.87
N ILE A 119 12.20 -27.51 -3.62
CA ILE A 119 12.96 -28.16 -2.56
C ILE A 119 13.66 -27.07 -1.76
N VAL A 120 13.52 -27.10 -0.44
CA VAL A 120 14.13 -26.11 0.44
C VAL A 120 14.72 -26.78 1.67
N ASP A 121 15.87 -26.28 2.13
CA ASP A 121 16.43 -26.67 3.42
C ASP A 121 15.91 -25.70 4.48
N VAL A 122 15.23 -26.22 5.49
CA VAL A 122 14.93 -25.51 6.73
C VAL A 122 15.77 -26.08 7.85
N PHE A 123 16.00 -25.32 8.90
CA PHE A 123 16.82 -25.73 10.04
C PHE A 123 15.97 -25.80 11.30
N VAL A 124 16.10 -26.86 12.08
CA VAL A 124 15.33 -27.10 13.30
C VAL A 124 16.23 -27.06 14.52
N LYS A 125 15.78 -26.41 15.58
CA LYS A 125 16.52 -26.28 16.85
C LYS A 125 15.58 -26.51 18.02
N ALA A 126 16.06 -27.25 19.02
CA ALA A 126 15.37 -27.41 20.29
C ALA A 126 15.81 -26.33 21.28
N GLU A 127 14.87 -25.56 21.80
CA GLU A 127 15.08 -24.49 22.77
C GLU A 127 14.27 -24.77 24.04
N GLU A 128 14.70 -24.26 25.20
CA GLU A 128 13.99 -24.51 26.46
C GLU A 128 12.61 -23.83 26.47
N ASN A 129 11.59 -24.51 27.02
CA ASN A 129 10.23 -23.98 27.18
C ASN A 129 10.09 -23.12 28.47
N ASN A 130 9.11 -22.21 28.52
CA ASN A 130 8.79 -21.28 29.63
C ASN A 130 8.54 -21.92 31.01
N THR A 131 8.35 -23.23 31.07
CA THR A 131 8.21 -24.01 32.30
C THR A 131 9.57 -24.21 32.99
N LYS A 132 9.60 -24.12 34.33
CA LYS A 132 10.83 -24.39 35.10
C LYS A 132 11.30 -25.80 34.82
N LYS A 133 12.55 -25.94 34.34
CA LYS A 133 13.19 -27.25 34.18
C LYS A 133 13.29 -27.97 35.51
N GLU A 134 12.69 -29.15 35.59
CA GLU A 134 12.79 -30.02 36.76
C GLU A 134 14.06 -30.87 36.67
N ALA A 135 14.55 -31.36 37.82
CA ALA A 135 15.75 -32.22 37.87
C ALA A 135 15.59 -33.54 37.10
N THR A 136 14.35 -33.93 36.76
CA THR A 136 14.02 -35.16 36.03
C THR A 136 13.78 -34.95 34.53
N ASP A 137 13.93 -33.72 34.03
CA ASP A 137 13.73 -33.39 32.63
C ASP A 137 14.85 -33.94 31.75
N ILE A 138 14.48 -34.50 30.60
CA ILE A 138 15.44 -34.98 29.61
C ILE A 138 15.89 -33.84 28.70
N THR A 139 17.18 -33.82 28.34
CA THR A 139 17.77 -32.76 27.50
C THR A 139 17.88 -33.12 26.03
N THR A 140 17.77 -34.41 25.70
CA THR A 140 17.82 -34.94 24.35
C THR A 140 16.67 -35.92 24.17
N GLU A 141 15.94 -35.80 23.06
CA GLU A 141 14.81 -36.67 22.74
C GLU A 141 14.73 -36.90 21.22
N GLN A 142 14.09 -38.00 20.83
CA GLN A 142 13.67 -38.24 19.45
C GLN A 142 12.42 -37.41 19.15
N VAL A 143 12.56 -36.43 18.27
CA VAL A 143 11.47 -35.60 17.79
C VAL A 143 10.99 -36.12 16.44
N GLU A 144 9.69 -36.36 16.35
CA GLU A 144 9.00 -36.81 15.14
C GLU A 144 8.42 -35.60 14.39
N PHE A 145 8.72 -35.50 13.11
CA PHE A 145 8.22 -34.47 12.22
C PHE A 145 7.28 -35.10 11.19
N GLU A 146 6.09 -34.52 11.06
CA GLU A 146 5.02 -35.05 10.21
C GLU A 146 4.36 -33.91 9.46
N SER A 147 4.20 -34.07 8.15
CA SER A 147 3.40 -33.19 7.30
C SER A 147 1.92 -33.55 7.41
N SER A 148 1.03 -32.56 7.50
CA SER A 148 -0.41 -32.78 7.47
C SER A 148 -0.92 -33.30 6.12
N ASP A 149 -0.14 -33.14 5.05
CA ASP A 149 -0.38 -33.74 3.74
C ASP A 149 0.94 -34.20 3.10
N PRO A 150 1.43 -35.41 3.44
CA PRO A 150 2.66 -35.98 2.89
C PRO A 150 2.62 -36.19 1.37
N SER A 151 1.44 -36.20 0.77
CA SER A 151 1.27 -36.38 -0.68
C SER A 151 1.56 -35.10 -1.47
N SER A 152 1.43 -33.94 -0.82
CA SER A 152 1.73 -32.62 -1.41
C SER A 152 3.06 -32.07 -0.94
N VAL A 153 3.42 -32.30 0.32
CA VAL A 153 4.70 -31.89 0.90
C VAL A 153 5.28 -33.00 1.75
N SER A 154 6.49 -33.45 1.39
CA SER A 154 7.23 -34.47 2.14
C SER A 154 8.48 -33.92 2.80
N ILE A 155 8.97 -34.65 3.80
CA ILE A 155 10.21 -34.38 4.50
C ILE A 155 11.23 -35.44 4.08
N ASP A 156 12.43 -35.02 3.71
CA ASP A 156 13.43 -35.95 3.19
C ASP A 156 13.95 -36.92 4.27
N GLY A 157 14.03 -38.19 3.91
CA GLY A 157 14.34 -39.29 4.83
C GLY A 157 13.25 -39.58 5.87
N SER A 158 11.99 -39.25 5.59
CA SER A 158 10.83 -39.80 6.30
C SER A 158 10.67 -41.31 6.05
N ASP A 159 10.05 -42.00 7.01
CA ASP A 159 9.67 -43.41 6.87
C ASP A 159 8.44 -43.61 5.96
N ALA A 160 7.99 -44.86 5.80
CA ALA A 160 6.83 -45.20 4.98
C ALA A 160 5.51 -44.58 5.45
N LYS A 161 5.44 -44.06 6.68
CA LYS A 161 4.29 -43.31 7.21
C LYS A 161 4.44 -41.80 7.04
N GLY A 162 5.52 -41.34 6.40
CA GLY A 162 5.81 -39.91 6.20
C GLY A 162 6.46 -39.24 7.41
N ILE A 163 6.89 -40.00 8.42
CA ILE A 163 7.44 -39.44 9.66
C ILE A 163 8.97 -39.36 9.57
N LYS A 164 9.51 -38.17 9.77
CA LYS A 164 10.96 -37.94 9.93
C LYS A 164 11.31 -37.91 11.41
N LYS A 165 12.33 -38.64 11.83
CA LYS A 165 12.82 -38.60 13.22
C LYS A 165 14.20 -37.95 13.28
N LEU A 166 14.37 -37.00 14.20
CA LEU A 166 15.65 -36.36 14.50
C LEU A 166 15.89 -36.41 16.01
N SER A 167 17.13 -36.71 16.42
CA SER A 167 17.52 -36.60 17.82
C SER A 167 17.95 -35.16 18.08
N LEU A 168 17.18 -34.44 18.91
CA LEU A 168 17.41 -33.02 19.18
C LEU A 168 17.77 -32.80 20.64
N THR A 169 18.88 -32.12 20.86
CA THR A 169 19.37 -31.70 22.18
C THR A 169 19.06 -30.22 22.41
N ILE A 170 18.49 -29.89 23.57
CA ILE A 170 18.17 -28.51 23.94
C ILE A 170 19.44 -27.65 23.92
N GLY A 171 19.40 -26.53 23.19
CA GLY A 171 20.51 -25.57 23.08
C GLY A 171 21.62 -25.95 22.09
N ALA A 172 21.52 -27.10 21.41
CA ALA A 172 22.46 -27.48 20.36
C ALA A 172 22.28 -26.64 19.08
N THR A 173 23.25 -26.72 18.17
CA THR A 173 23.18 -26.11 16.84
C THR A 173 22.00 -26.64 16.03
N ALA A 174 21.38 -25.78 15.23
CA ALA A 174 20.24 -26.17 14.40
C ALA A 174 20.64 -27.24 13.36
N GLN A 175 19.77 -28.24 13.17
CA GLN A 175 19.97 -29.33 12.21
C GLN A 175 19.16 -29.07 10.94
N ALA A 176 19.74 -29.33 9.77
CA ALA A 176 19.06 -29.19 8.49
C ALA A 176 17.97 -30.26 8.32
N MET A 177 16.85 -29.85 7.74
CA MET A 177 15.71 -30.67 7.38
C MET A 177 15.21 -30.22 6.01
N LYS A 178 15.28 -31.11 5.03
CA LYS A 178 14.88 -30.82 3.66
C LYS A 178 13.39 -31.07 3.46
N ILE A 179 12.69 -30.06 2.92
CA ILE A 179 11.26 -30.09 2.62
C ILE A 179 11.08 -30.10 1.10
N ASN A 180 10.27 -31.02 0.60
CA ASN A 180 9.98 -31.18 -0.83
C ASN A 180 8.50 -30.91 -1.11
N CYS A 181 8.19 -30.00 -2.04
CA CYS A 181 6.86 -29.87 -2.60
C CYS A 181 6.70 -30.84 -3.79
N ILE A 182 5.81 -31.82 -3.62
CA ILE A 182 5.57 -32.91 -4.59
C ILE A 182 4.50 -32.50 -5.62
N LYS A 183 3.51 -31.70 -5.21
CA LYS A 183 2.46 -31.16 -6.09
C LYS A 183 1.88 -29.88 -5.48
N SER A 184 1.20 -29.11 -6.30
CA SER A 184 0.50 -27.89 -5.87
C SER A 184 -0.64 -28.17 -4.89
N PHE A 185 -0.90 -27.26 -3.96
CA PHE A 185 -1.95 -27.39 -2.94
C PHE A 185 -2.66 -26.05 -2.65
N SER A 186 -3.96 -26.12 -2.32
CA SER A 186 -4.85 -24.95 -2.17
C SER A 186 -5.14 -24.53 -0.73
N SER A 187 -4.76 -25.35 0.25
CA SER A 187 -4.95 -25.10 1.69
C SER A 187 -3.61 -25.17 2.42
N GLU A 188 -3.45 -24.42 3.52
CA GLU A 188 -2.22 -24.41 4.29
C GLU A 188 -1.86 -25.84 4.74
N ILE A 189 -0.57 -26.19 4.62
CA ILE A 189 -0.03 -27.47 5.10
C ILE A 189 0.82 -27.16 6.34
N THR A 190 0.76 -28.02 7.35
CA THR A 190 1.56 -27.86 8.57
C THR A 190 2.54 -29.01 8.70
N ILE A 191 3.81 -28.70 9.00
CA ILE A 191 4.75 -29.67 9.53
C ILE A 191 4.73 -29.55 11.06
N THR A 192 4.37 -30.63 11.73
CA THR A 192 4.25 -30.68 13.18
C THR A 192 5.44 -31.43 13.77
N ALA A 193 6.10 -30.85 14.76
CA ALA A 193 7.11 -31.51 15.57
C ALA A 193 6.45 -32.09 16.83
N LYS A 194 6.64 -33.38 17.09
CA LYS A 194 6.07 -34.12 18.21
C LYS A 194 7.16 -34.81 19.02
N ALA A 195 7.05 -34.76 20.34
CA ALA A 195 7.84 -35.60 21.24
C ALA A 195 6.94 -36.09 22.38
N GLN A 196 7.09 -37.35 22.77
CA GLN A 196 6.33 -37.94 23.88
C GLN A 196 4.80 -37.79 23.72
N GLY A 197 4.31 -37.78 22.48
CA GLY A 197 2.89 -37.60 22.16
C GLY A 197 2.39 -36.14 22.18
N TYR A 198 3.24 -35.17 22.51
CA TYR A 198 2.89 -33.75 22.55
C TYR A 198 3.40 -33.02 21.31
N VAL A 199 2.62 -32.06 20.82
CA VAL A 199 3.07 -31.11 19.79
C VAL A 199 3.95 -30.06 20.43
N ILE A 200 5.18 -29.95 19.95
CA ILE A 200 6.22 -29.09 20.54
C ILE A 200 6.78 -28.06 19.54
N GLY A 201 6.25 -28.03 18.31
CA GLY A 201 6.58 -27.03 17.29
C GLY A 201 5.72 -27.21 16.04
N LYS A 202 5.55 -26.13 15.27
CA LYS A 202 4.84 -26.12 13.98
C LYS A 202 5.59 -25.24 12.98
N LEU A 203 5.55 -25.63 11.70
CA LEU A 203 5.91 -24.83 10.54
C LEU A 203 4.72 -24.81 9.58
N ILE A 204 4.31 -23.63 9.13
CA ILE A 204 3.19 -23.48 8.20
C ILE A 204 3.71 -23.26 6.79
N ILE A 205 3.21 -24.04 5.85
CA ILE A 205 3.55 -23.96 4.43
C ILE A 205 2.37 -23.38 3.66
N TYR A 206 2.63 -22.27 2.96
CA TYR A 206 1.60 -21.45 2.36
C TYR A 206 1.10 -22.05 1.02
N PRO A 207 -0.23 -22.02 0.74
CA PRO A 207 -0.82 -22.57 -0.48
C PRO A 207 -0.16 -22.02 -1.74
N ASN A 208 0.16 -22.91 -2.66
CA ASN A 208 0.90 -22.57 -3.88
C ASN A 208 0.18 -23.02 -5.16
N ALA A 209 -1.07 -23.48 -5.05
CA ALA A 209 -1.91 -23.83 -6.20
C ALA A 209 -2.32 -22.63 -7.05
N THR A 210 -2.28 -21.42 -6.50
CA THR A 210 -2.46 -20.19 -7.27
C THR A 210 -1.14 -19.46 -7.36
N ARG A 211 -0.75 -19.11 -8.59
CA ARG A 211 0.44 -18.32 -8.90
C ARG A 211 0.03 -17.14 -9.75
N TYR A 212 0.90 -16.15 -9.82
CA TYR A 212 0.66 -14.94 -10.58
C TYR A 212 1.83 -14.66 -11.50
N LYS A 213 1.53 -14.03 -12.63
CA LYS A 213 2.55 -13.52 -13.54
C LYS A 213 2.30 -12.08 -13.93
N THR A 214 3.35 -11.40 -14.32
CA THR A 214 3.30 -10.04 -14.87
C THR A 214 4.40 -9.85 -15.91
N VAL A 215 4.16 -8.96 -16.86
CA VAL A 215 5.19 -8.49 -17.79
C VAL A 215 5.89 -7.28 -17.18
N ILE A 216 7.21 -7.33 -17.10
CA ILE A 216 8.04 -6.20 -16.73
C ILE A 216 8.41 -5.48 -18.03
N GLN A 217 7.86 -4.29 -18.26
CA GLN A 217 8.11 -3.48 -19.46
C GLN A 217 9.01 -2.29 -19.14
N PRO A 218 10.30 -2.32 -19.48
CA PRO A 218 11.15 -1.15 -19.36
C PRO A 218 10.82 -0.12 -20.44
N VAL A 219 10.77 1.15 -20.05
CA VAL A 219 10.53 2.29 -20.94
C VAL A 219 11.59 3.36 -20.68
N LYS A 220 12.48 3.58 -21.63
CA LYS A 220 13.50 4.62 -21.59
C LYS A 220 12.89 5.98 -21.93
N LEU A 221 13.13 6.95 -21.08
CA LEU A 221 12.79 8.36 -21.28
C LEU A 221 14.04 9.13 -21.68
N ASN A 222 14.02 9.73 -22.87
CA ASN A 222 15.00 10.72 -23.28
C ASN A 222 14.38 12.12 -23.24
N PHE A 223 15.07 13.09 -22.66
CA PHE A 223 14.62 14.49 -22.63
C PHE A 223 15.34 15.30 -23.71
N LYS A 224 14.64 15.57 -24.81
CA LYS A 224 15.16 16.28 -25.99
C LYS A 224 14.55 17.67 -26.13
N GLY A 225 15.08 18.49 -27.05
CA GLY A 225 14.51 19.80 -27.38
C GLY A 225 13.15 19.70 -28.09
N VAL A 226 12.92 18.61 -28.83
CA VAL A 226 11.66 18.33 -29.52
C VAL A 226 11.19 16.94 -29.13
N GLU A 227 9.89 16.82 -28.88
CA GLU A 227 9.22 15.56 -28.55
C GLU A 227 9.18 14.60 -29.76
N GLY A 228 9.38 13.31 -29.49
CA GLY A 228 9.27 12.26 -30.49
C GLY A 228 7.82 11.96 -30.89
N LYS A 229 7.65 11.37 -32.08
CA LYS A 229 6.32 11.04 -32.61
C LYS A 229 5.96 9.56 -32.52
N THR A 230 6.90 8.72 -32.10
CA THR A 230 6.76 7.26 -32.10
C THR A 230 7.50 6.63 -30.93
N VAL A 231 7.05 5.46 -30.49
CA VAL A 231 7.83 4.59 -29.61
C VAL A 231 8.85 3.81 -30.45
N THR A 232 10.13 3.87 -30.07
CA THR A 232 11.16 3.00 -30.67
C THR A 232 11.48 1.84 -29.74
N LYS A 233 11.99 0.74 -30.30
CA LYS A 233 12.30 -0.48 -29.53
C LYS A 233 13.78 -0.79 -29.59
N ILE A 234 14.39 -1.08 -28.44
CA ILE A 234 15.82 -1.40 -28.32
C ILE A 234 16.01 -2.68 -27.48
N PRO A 235 17.15 -3.37 -27.61
CA PRO A 235 17.52 -4.44 -26.70
C PRO A 235 17.59 -3.95 -25.25
N HIS A 236 17.36 -4.86 -24.30
CA HIS A 236 17.50 -4.54 -22.88
C HIS A 236 18.96 -4.29 -22.50
N THR A 237 19.16 -3.40 -21.53
CA THR A 237 20.42 -3.33 -20.79
C THR A 237 20.50 -4.51 -19.81
N SER A 238 21.73 -4.92 -19.45
CA SER A 238 21.95 -6.00 -18.46
C SER A 238 21.32 -5.72 -17.11
N PHE A 239 21.11 -4.44 -16.77
CA PHE A 239 20.39 -4.03 -15.56
C PHE A 239 19.02 -4.70 -15.45
N PHE A 240 18.19 -4.66 -16.51
CA PHE A 240 16.85 -5.22 -16.46
C PHE A 240 16.84 -6.75 -16.42
N THR A 241 17.80 -7.40 -17.11
CA THR A 241 17.98 -8.86 -17.01
C THR A 241 18.31 -9.27 -15.57
N ASN A 242 19.24 -8.57 -14.92
CA ASN A 242 19.60 -8.83 -13.52
C ASN A 242 18.45 -8.51 -12.56
N LEU A 243 17.72 -7.42 -12.78
CA LEU A 243 16.56 -7.05 -11.97
C LEU A 243 15.47 -8.13 -12.02
N VAL A 244 15.14 -8.63 -13.21
CA VAL A 244 14.15 -9.72 -13.39
C VAL A 244 14.66 -11.02 -12.77
N GLN A 245 15.97 -11.29 -12.82
CA GLN A 245 16.56 -12.42 -12.13
C GLN A 245 16.35 -12.30 -10.61
N ASP A 246 16.71 -11.18 -9.99
CA ASP A 246 16.52 -10.96 -8.55
C ASP A 246 15.02 -10.95 -8.16
N PHE A 247 14.16 -10.36 -9.01
CA PHE A 247 12.71 -10.41 -8.85
C PHE A 247 12.21 -11.85 -8.70
N ASN A 248 12.62 -12.72 -9.63
CA ASN A 248 12.17 -14.11 -9.72
C ASN A 248 12.92 -15.08 -8.80
N THR A 249 14.03 -14.68 -8.17
CA THR A 249 14.85 -15.58 -7.36
C THR A 249 15.01 -15.15 -5.92
N LYS A 250 14.71 -13.91 -5.55
CA LYS A 250 14.93 -13.40 -4.19
C LYS A 250 13.77 -12.61 -3.60
N ALA A 251 13.05 -11.82 -4.40
CA ALA A 251 12.03 -10.90 -3.89
C ALA A 251 10.60 -11.46 -4.03
N PHE A 252 10.06 -11.44 -5.25
CA PHE A 252 8.64 -11.69 -5.52
C PHE A 252 8.32 -13.17 -5.73
N ASN A 253 9.34 -14.00 -5.91
CA ASN A 253 9.21 -15.46 -5.82
C ASN A 253 8.60 -15.91 -4.49
N GLN A 254 8.88 -15.20 -3.41
CA GLN A 254 8.31 -15.48 -2.09
C GLN A 254 6.78 -15.33 -2.06
N ALA A 255 6.23 -14.47 -2.92
CA ALA A 255 4.79 -14.22 -3.07
C ALA A 255 4.15 -15.00 -4.23
N TYR A 256 4.86 -15.97 -4.83
CA TYR A 256 4.41 -16.71 -6.02
C TYR A 256 4.09 -15.82 -7.23
N ILE A 257 4.79 -14.68 -7.36
CA ILE A 257 4.67 -13.78 -8.50
C ILE A 257 5.90 -13.98 -9.40
N TYR A 258 5.64 -14.29 -10.67
CA TYR A 258 6.66 -14.43 -11.72
C TYR A 258 6.67 -13.21 -12.64
N GLY A 259 7.85 -12.63 -12.86
CA GLY A 259 8.05 -11.50 -13.76
C GLY A 259 8.66 -11.97 -15.07
N GLU A 260 7.96 -11.76 -16.18
CA GLU A 260 8.50 -11.97 -17.53
C GLU A 260 9.02 -10.63 -18.07
N LEU A 261 10.29 -10.55 -18.44
CA LEU A 261 10.81 -9.36 -19.10
C LEU A 261 10.18 -9.26 -20.50
N ALA A 262 9.56 -8.12 -20.82
CA ALA A 262 9.03 -7.84 -22.15
C ALA A 262 10.11 -8.06 -23.23
N PRO A 263 9.80 -8.33 -24.50
CA PRO A 263 10.82 -8.70 -25.50
C PRO A 263 11.86 -7.62 -25.81
N GLN A 264 11.48 -6.34 -25.67
CA GLN A 264 12.33 -5.20 -25.95
C GLN A 264 12.01 -4.05 -25.00
N THR A 265 13.01 -3.22 -24.74
CA THR A 265 12.82 -1.94 -24.05
C THR A 265 12.21 -0.94 -25.03
N HIS A 266 11.15 -0.27 -24.60
CA HIS A 266 10.58 0.84 -25.35
C HIS A 266 11.35 2.13 -25.06
N VAL A 267 11.38 3.05 -26.00
CA VAL A 267 12.04 4.35 -25.86
C VAL A 267 11.12 5.43 -26.39
N ILE A 268 10.93 6.48 -25.58
CA ILE A 268 10.21 7.68 -25.97
C ILE A 268 11.07 8.91 -25.74
N ASP A 269 10.90 9.89 -26.63
CA ASP A 269 11.56 11.19 -26.55
C ASP A 269 10.55 12.23 -26.06
N LEU A 270 10.82 12.83 -24.91
CA LEU A 270 10.01 13.84 -24.25
C LEU A 270 10.61 15.23 -24.43
N SER A 271 9.77 16.26 -24.54
CA SER A 271 10.26 17.64 -24.63
C SER A 271 10.72 18.15 -23.27
N LYS A 272 12.02 18.41 -23.12
CA LYS A 272 12.64 18.91 -21.87
C LYS A 272 11.95 20.16 -21.33
N ASN A 273 11.51 21.06 -22.21
CA ASN A 273 10.87 22.32 -21.81
C ASN A 273 9.54 22.12 -21.06
N GLN A 274 8.80 21.04 -21.34
CA GLN A 274 7.52 20.74 -20.67
C GLN A 274 7.70 20.34 -19.21
N PHE A 275 8.92 19.93 -18.82
CA PHE A 275 9.22 19.46 -17.46
C PHE A 275 10.00 20.51 -16.64
N PHE A 276 10.83 21.34 -17.27
CA PHE A 276 11.55 22.43 -16.60
C PHE A 276 10.66 23.64 -16.29
N ASN A 277 9.55 23.82 -17.01
CA ASN A 277 8.55 24.85 -16.79
C ASN A 277 7.18 24.18 -16.73
N PRO A 278 6.76 23.67 -15.55
CA PRO A 278 6.62 24.44 -14.30
C PRO A 278 7.59 24.07 -13.16
N LYS A 279 8.85 23.68 -13.46
CA LYS A 279 9.90 23.29 -12.49
C LYS A 279 9.72 21.92 -11.82
N MET A 280 9.12 20.95 -12.52
CA MET A 280 9.13 19.54 -12.10
C MET A 280 10.56 19.00 -12.09
N LEU A 281 11.39 19.43 -13.04
CA LEU A 281 12.82 19.16 -13.06
C LEU A 281 13.61 20.40 -12.65
N SER A 282 14.69 20.19 -11.90
CA SER A 282 15.60 21.24 -11.48
C SER A 282 17.05 20.80 -11.65
N SER A 283 17.90 21.71 -12.13
CA SER A 283 19.34 21.50 -12.11
C SER A 283 19.87 21.85 -10.72
N LYS A 284 20.58 20.93 -10.08
CA LYS A 284 21.24 21.16 -8.79
C LYS A 284 22.70 20.75 -8.91
N THR A 285 23.57 21.56 -8.32
CA THR A 285 25.00 21.27 -8.24
C THR A 285 25.30 20.56 -6.94
N ASP A 286 25.93 19.40 -7.03
CA ASP A 286 26.51 18.73 -5.88
C ASP A 286 27.72 19.53 -5.39
N GLN A 287 27.65 20.05 -4.16
CA GLN A 287 28.69 20.92 -3.60
C GLN A 287 30.02 20.19 -3.39
N ASN A 288 30.02 18.87 -3.26
CA ASN A 288 31.22 18.08 -3.02
C ASN A 288 31.93 17.71 -4.33
N THR A 289 31.19 17.50 -5.42
CA THR A 289 31.75 17.09 -6.72
C THR A 289 31.80 18.22 -7.75
N GLY A 290 31.11 19.34 -7.49
CA GLY A 290 30.94 20.45 -8.43
C GLY A 290 30.08 20.10 -9.65
N LYS A 291 29.55 18.87 -9.72
CA LYS A 291 28.76 18.38 -10.86
C LYS A 291 27.34 18.91 -10.79
N SER A 292 26.86 19.47 -11.90
CA SER A 292 25.46 19.88 -12.04
C SER A 292 24.65 18.76 -12.66
N ASP A 293 23.70 18.22 -11.90
CA ASP A 293 22.83 17.12 -12.30
C ASP A 293 21.36 17.56 -12.28
N ILE A 294 20.52 16.89 -13.07
CA ILE A 294 19.07 17.14 -13.12
C ILE A 294 18.38 16.26 -12.09
N TYR A 295 17.49 16.86 -11.30
CA TYR A 295 16.71 16.19 -10.28
C TYR A 295 15.22 16.38 -10.52
N LEU A 296 14.44 15.31 -10.29
CA LEU A 296 13.00 15.40 -10.11
C LEU A 296 12.70 16.09 -8.77
N LYS A 297 11.95 17.18 -8.82
CA LYS A 297 11.48 17.89 -7.65
C LYS A 297 10.54 16.97 -6.87
N LYS A 298 10.95 16.67 -5.64
CA LYS A 298 10.19 15.90 -4.68
C LYS A 298 10.42 16.52 -3.32
N ASP A 299 9.42 17.21 -2.81
CA ASP A 299 9.44 17.94 -1.53
C ASP A 299 8.90 17.07 -0.38
N ALA A 300 8.02 16.09 -0.67
CA ALA A 300 7.46 15.13 0.31
C ALA A 300 7.26 13.73 -0.29
N GLU A 301 6.82 12.74 0.51
CA GLU A 301 6.46 11.40 -0.01
C GLU A 301 5.28 11.47 -0.99
N ASP A 302 4.30 12.35 -0.75
CA ASP A 302 3.17 12.63 -1.64
C ASP A 302 3.10 14.14 -1.95
N ASP A 303 3.82 14.60 -2.97
CA ASP A 303 3.66 15.96 -3.49
C ASP A 303 2.97 15.98 -4.84
N GLY A 304 2.23 17.07 -5.09
CA GLY A 304 1.48 17.26 -6.33
C GLY A 304 2.37 17.31 -7.58
N ASP A 305 3.62 17.79 -7.45
CA ASP A 305 4.55 17.94 -8.57
C ASP A 305 4.99 16.60 -9.15
N THR A 306 5.31 15.62 -8.28
CA THR A 306 5.68 14.26 -8.71
C THR A 306 4.51 13.57 -9.41
N LYS A 307 3.28 13.79 -8.94
CA LYS A 307 2.08 13.24 -9.60
C LYS A 307 1.90 13.79 -11.01
N ILE A 308 2.06 15.10 -11.19
CA ILE A 308 1.94 15.72 -12.53
C ILE A 308 3.03 15.20 -13.47
N TYR A 309 4.26 15.00 -12.97
CA TYR A 309 5.33 14.37 -13.74
C TYR A 309 4.94 12.96 -14.21
N ASN A 310 4.44 12.11 -13.31
CA ASN A 310 4.03 10.75 -13.63
C ASN A 310 2.90 10.74 -14.66
N ASP A 311 1.84 11.51 -14.43
CA ASP A 311 0.68 11.61 -15.32
C ASP A 311 1.12 12.04 -16.73
N LEU A 312 2.05 13.00 -16.83
CA LEU A 312 2.56 13.45 -18.12
C LEU A 312 3.36 12.34 -18.84
N VAL A 313 4.28 11.67 -18.15
CA VAL A 313 5.07 10.57 -18.71
C VAL A 313 4.18 9.42 -19.17
N GLU A 314 3.26 8.98 -18.31
CA GLU A 314 2.36 7.85 -18.57
C GLU A 314 1.42 8.15 -19.74
N ASN A 315 0.78 9.32 -19.75
CA ASN A 315 -0.15 9.70 -20.81
C ASN A 315 0.55 9.88 -22.16
N ARG A 316 1.77 10.44 -22.17
CA ARG A 316 2.58 10.55 -23.40
C ARG A 316 2.96 9.20 -23.96
N TYR A 317 3.44 8.31 -23.10
CA TYR A 317 3.77 6.96 -23.51
C TYR A 317 2.54 6.21 -24.05
N ALA A 318 1.43 6.27 -23.33
CA ALA A 318 0.16 5.65 -23.73
C ALA A 318 -0.31 6.17 -25.09
N ALA A 319 -0.32 7.49 -25.29
CA ALA A 319 -0.75 8.13 -26.53
C ALA A 319 0.16 7.79 -27.72
N LEU A 320 1.48 7.67 -27.49
CA LEU A 320 2.42 7.25 -28.54
C LEU A 320 2.22 5.78 -28.92
N LEU A 321 1.91 4.90 -27.96
CA LEU A 321 1.60 3.50 -28.22
C LEU A 321 0.29 3.31 -28.97
N SER A 322 -0.75 4.07 -28.62
CA SER A 322 -2.10 3.96 -29.21
C SER A 322 -2.29 4.81 -30.48
N GLY A 323 -1.30 5.61 -30.86
CA GLY A 323 -1.41 6.56 -31.98
C GLY A 323 -2.36 7.73 -31.71
N GLN A 324 -2.61 8.06 -30.44
CA GLN A 324 -3.55 9.09 -29.99
C GLN A 324 -2.86 10.39 -29.54
N THR A 325 -1.70 10.73 -30.11
CA THR A 325 -0.93 11.93 -29.72
C THR A 325 -1.72 13.23 -29.89
N SER A 326 -2.58 13.33 -30.91
CA SER A 326 -3.41 14.52 -31.16
C SER A 326 -4.47 14.71 -30.08
N GLN A 327 -5.12 13.62 -29.66
CA GLN A 327 -6.08 13.60 -28.54
C GLN A 327 -5.40 14.06 -27.25
N ASN A 328 -4.21 13.52 -26.98
CA ASN A 328 -3.47 13.83 -25.77
C ASN A 328 -3.10 15.33 -25.69
N LYS A 329 -2.66 15.89 -26.82
CA LYS A 329 -2.34 17.32 -26.91
C LYS A 329 -3.57 18.21 -26.76
N ALA A 330 -4.71 17.79 -27.29
CA ALA A 330 -5.97 18.51 -27.11
C ALA A 330 -6.41 18.51 -25.63
N GLU A 331 -6.27 17.38 -24.94
CA GLU A 331 -6.59 17.24 -23.52
C GLU A 331 -5.70 18.11 -22.63
N GLU A 332 -4.38 18.10 -22.86
CA GLU A 332 -3.45 18.95 -22.12
C GLU A 332 -3.70 20.44 -22.37
N ASN A 333 -3.94 20.83 -23.62
CA ASN A 333 -4.29 22.21 -23.94
C ASN A 333 -5.58 22.63 -23.24
N LEU A 334 -6.59 21.75 -23.18
CA LEU A 334 -7.81 22.02 -22.41
C LEU A 334 -7.51 22.20 -20.91
N LYS A 335 -6.72 21.31 -20.29
CA LYS A 335 -6.28 21.44 -18.88
C LYS A 335 -5.57 22.78 -18.63
N GLU A 336 -4.67 23.19 -19.52
CA GLU A 336 -3.97 24.47 -19.46
C GLU A 336 -4.95 25.65 -19.51
N LYS A 337 -5.93 25.63 -20.43
CA LYS A 337 -6.92 26.71 -20.56
C LYS A 337 -7.88 26.77 -19.37
N ILE A 338 -8.25 25.63 -18.78
CA ILE A 338 -9.01 25.58 -17.52
C ILE A 338 -8.21 26.24 -16.39
N GLN A 339 -6.94 25.88 -16.24
CA GLN A 339 -6.08 26.45 -15.21
C GLN A 339 -5.95 27.97 -15.36
N ASN A 340 -5.74 28.45 -16.58
CA ASN A 340 -5.67 29.88 -16.87
C ASN A 340 -6.99 30.59 -16.52
N LEU A 341 -8.14 30.02 -16.91
CA LEU A 341 -9.46 30.57 -16.58
C LEU A 341 -9.66 30.69 -15.06
N LEU A 342 -9.31 29.65 -14.30
CA LEU A 342 -9.40 29.67 -12.83
C LEU A 342 -8.53 30.79 -12.22
N VAL A 343 -7.28 30.92 -12.70
CA VAL A 343 -6.34 31.93 -12.20
C VAL A 343 -6.82 33.35 -12.51
N VAL A 344 -7.29 33.60 -13.73
CA VAL A 344 -7.76 34.93 -14.14
C VAL A 344 -9.06 35.28 -13.41
N PHE A 345 -9.98 34.32 -13.26
CA PHE A 345 -11.21 34.53 -12.49
C PHE A 345 -10.93 34.87 -11.02
N ASP A 346 -9.97 34.20 -10.37
CA ASP A 346 -9.63 34.43 -8.95
C ASP A 346 -9.19 35.87 -8.65
N LYS A 347 -8.54 36.55 -9.63
CA LYS A 347 -8.10 37.95 -9.48
C LYS A 347 -9.25 38.90 -9.18
N HIS A 348 -10.44 38.58 -9.70
CA HIS A 348 -11.64 39.40 -9.60
C HIS A 348 -12.65 38.85 -8.60
N TYR A 349 -12.43 37.64 -8.10
CA TYR A 349 -13.33 36.94 -7.20
C TYR A 349 -12.83 36.97 -5.74
N SER A 350 -13.53 37.73 -4.90
CA SER A 350 -13.06 38.04 -3.54
C SER A 350 -13.81 37.33 -2.39
N TYR A 351 -14.65 36.32 -2.67
CA TYR A 351 -15.34 35.61 -1.59
C TYR A 351 -14.39 34.68 -0.84
N ARG A 352 -14.37 34.77 0.50
CA ARG A 352 -13.48 33.96 1.35
C ARG A 352 -14.19 33.24 2.50
N GLY A 353 -15.50 33.01 2.37
CA GLY A 353 -16.34 32.44 3.43
C GLY A 353 -16.80 33.47 4.45
N GLY A 354 -18.02 33.30 4.96
CA GLY A 354 -18.56 34.16 6.01
C GLY A 354 -19.97 33.74 6.44
N ASN A 355 -20.49 34.44 7.45
CA ASN A 355 -21.86 34.22 7.92
C ASN A 355 -22.90 34.64 6.87
N SER A 356 -24.18 34.32 7.12
CA SER A 356 -25.30 34.66 6.24
C SER A 356 -25.32 36.13 5.85
N SER A 357 -25.04 37.04 6.78
CA SER A 357 -24.95 38.49 6.51
C SER A 357 -23.81 38.87 5.55
N TYR A 358 -22.64 38.22 5.66
CA TYR A 358 -21.55 38.43 4.70
C TYR A 358 -21.94 37.94 3.32
N THR A 359 -22.49 36.73 3.21
CA THR A 359 -22.96 36.16 1.93
C THR A 359 -24.02 37.04 1.29
N GLU A 360 -24.96 37.56 2.07
CA GLU A 360 -25.98 38.49 1.59
C GLU A 360 -25.37 39.77 1.02
N ARG A 361 -24.36 40.36 1.68
CA ARG A 361 -23.63 41.52 1.16
C ARG A 361 -22.94 41.22 -0.17
N GLN A 362 -22.34 40.04 -0.30
CA GLN A 362 -21.65 39.65 -1.53
C GLN A 362 -22.63 39.33 -2.67
N HIS A 363 -23.77 38.69 -2.36
CA HIS A 363 -24.90 38.53 -3.27
C HIS A 363 -25.39 39.87 -3.83
N LYS A 364 -25.63 40.86 -2.95
CA LYS A 364 -26.02 42.22 -3.37
C LYS A 364 -24.97 42.89 -4.27
N LYS A 365 -23.69 42.55 -4.10
CA LYS A 365 -22.59 43.04 -4.95
C LYS A 365 -22.47 42.28 -6.28
N LYS A 366 -23.18 41.16 -6.46
CA LYS A 366 -23.12 40.27 -7.64
C LYS A 366 -21.68 39.88 -7.99
N ILE A 367 -20.92 39.44 -6.99
CA ILE A 367 -19.48 39.21 -7.09
C ILE A 367 -19.09 38.20 -8.18
N VAL A 368 -19.89 37.16 -8.41
CA VAL A 368 -19.60 36.16 -9.45
C VAL A 368 -19.91 36.73 -10.81
N THR A 369 -21.06 37.38 -10.98
CA THR A 369 -21.42 38.04 -12.25
C THR A 369 -20.40 39.12 -12.63
N LYS A 370 -19.92 39.91 -11.66
CA LYS A 370 -18.89 40.93 -11.91
C LYS A 370 -17.58 40.29 -12.36
N ALA A 371 -17.03 39.36 -11.58
CA ALA A 371 -15.79 38.66 -11.94
C ALA A 371 -15.89 37.99 -13.32
N TRP A 372 -17.03 37.35 -13.63
CA TRP A 372 -17.24 36.67 -14.91
C TRP A 372 -17.27 37.61 -16.13
N ASN A 373 -17.63 38.87 -15.92
CA ASN A 373 -17.77 39.86 -16.99
C ASN A 373 -16.51 40.70 -17.18
N GLU A 374 -15.43 40.42 -16.45
CA GLU A 374 -14.14 41.11 -16.64
C GLU A 374 -13.52 40.74 -18.00
N PRO A 375 -12.90 41.70 -18.72
CA PRO A 375 -12.42 41.47 -20.09
C PRO A 375 -11.41 40.32 -20.23
N ASP A 376 -10.52 40.15 -19.25
CA ASP A 376 -9.53 39.08 -19.23
C ASP A 376 -10.14 37.71 -18.92
N VAL A 377 -11.18 37.65 -18.08
CA VAL A 377 -11.97 36.44 -17.82
C VAL A 377 -12.75 36.02 -19.06
N ILE A 378 -13.39 36.97 -19.74
CA ILE A 378 -14.10 36.70 -21.01
C ILE A 378 -13.13 36.13 -22.05
N LYS A 379 -11.93 36.72 -22.17
CA LYS A 379 -10.88 36.20 -23.06
C LYS A 379 -10.45 34.79 -22.69
N ALA A 380 -10.13 34.55 -21.41
CA ALA A 380 -9.72 33.21 -20.94
C ALA A 380 -10.83 32.16 -21.15
N LYS A 381 -12.10 32.56 -21.03
CA LYS A 381 -13.25 31.69 -21.32
C LYS A 381 -13.37 31.35 -22.81
N ALA A 382 -13.11 32.31 -23.71
CA ALA A 382 -13.09 32.05 -25.15
C ALA A 382 -11.94 31.11 -25.56
N ASP A 383 -10.77 31.26 -24.94
CA ASP A 383 -9.63 30.34 -25.13
C ASP A 383 -9.99 28.92 -24.66
N TYR A 384 -10.64 28.81 -23.49
CA TYR A 384 -11.18 27.54 -22.99
C TYR A 384 -12.20 26.93 -23.96
N ASP A 385 -13.16 27.71 -24.47
CA ASP A 385 -14.20 27.19 -25.38
C ASP A 385 -13.59 26.65 -26.68
N SER A 386 -12.59 27.36 -27.20
CA SER A 386 -11.85 26.92 -28.39
C SER A 386 -11.10 25.61 -28.12
N ALA A 387 -10.46 25.47 -26.95
CA ALA A 387 -9.79 24.24 -26.55
C ALA A 387 -10.77 23.09 -26.31
N LEU A 388 -11.95 23.37 -25.74
CA LEU A 388 -13.00 22.37 -25.52
C LEU A 388 -13.56 21.83 -26.84
N ILE A 389 -13.77 22.69 -27.83
CA ILE A 389 -14.18 22.27 -29.18
C ILE A 389 -13.10 21.36 -29.80
N ALA A 390 -11.83 21.75 -29.71
CA ALA A 390 -10.73 20.94 -30.22
C ALA A 390 -10.68 19.55 -29.55
N PHE A 391 -10.81 19.50 -28.22
CA PHE A 391 -10.87 18.25 -27.46
C PHE A 391 -12.08 17.39 -27.84
N ASN A 392 -13.27 17.97 -27.95
CA ASN A 392 -14.49 17.26 -28.36
C ASN A 392 -14.37 16.67 -29.76
N ASN A 393 -13.65 17.33 -30.67
CA ASN A 393 -13.43 16.84 -32.03
C ASN A 393 -12.41 15.69 -32.08
N THR A 394 -11.45 15.62 -31.16
CA THR A 394 -10.42 14.57 -31.14
C THR A 394 -10.82 13.36 -30.29
N GLY A 395 -11.64 13.57 -29.25
CA GLY A 395 -11.98 12.56 -28.25
C GLY A 395 -10.94 12.45 -27.13
N THR A 396 -11.18 11.51 -26.20
CA THR A 396 -10.31 11.23 -25.05
C THR A 396 -9.15 10.30 -25.43
N THR A 397 -8.02 10.44 -24.72
CA THR A 397 -6.96 9.42 -24.79
C THR A 397 -7.29 8.21 -23.95
N SER A 398 -6.91 7.03 -24.43
CA SER A 398 -6.80 5.86 -23.58
C SER A 398 -5.65 6.05 -22.60
N GLY A 399 -5.90 5.80 -21.32
CA GLY A 399 -4.85 5.76 -20.31
C GLY A 399 -3.83 4.66 -20.61
N LEU A 400 -2.70 4.68 -19.90
CA LEU A 400 -1.69 3.62 -20.01
C LEU A 400 -2.32 2.25 -19.72
N ASN A 401 -2.23 1.33 -20.68
CA ASN A 401 -2.65 -0.04 -20.44
C ASN A 401 -1.67 -0.73 -19.50
N LYS A 402 -2.09 -0.98 -18.27
CA LYS A 402 -1.31 -1.66 -17.23
C LYS A 402 -1.77 -3.10 -17.01
N GLU A 403 -2.65 -3.60 -17.88
CA GLU A 403 -3.16 -4.97 -17.78
C GLU A 403 -1.99 -5.96 -17.89
N HIS A 404 -1.84 -6.74 -16.82
CA HIS A 404 -0.84 -7.77 -16.62
C HIS A 404 0.61 -7.27 -16.80
N THR A 405 0.84 -5.98 -16.61
CA THR A 405 2.13 -5.32 -16.93
C THR A 405 2.51 -4.32 -15.85
N ILE A 406 3.73 -4.44 -15.32
CA ILE A 406 4.39 -3.41 -14.50
C ILE A 406 5.34 -2.62 -15.40
N HIS A 407 5.15 -1.30 -15.46
CA HIS A 407 5.97 -0.42 -16.28
C HIS A 407 7.13 0.16 -15.48
N LEU A 408 8.34 0.00 -15.99
CA LEU A 408 9.56 0.57 -15.40
C LEU A 408 10.06 1.72 -16.28
N PHE A 409 9.60 2.93 -16.00
CA PHE A 409 10.12 4.13 -16.67
C PHE A 409 11.50 4.46 -16.14
N TYR A 410 12.49 4.64 -17.01
CA TYR A 410 13.84 4.98 -16.57
C TYR A 410 14.45 6.09 -17.42
N SER A 411 15.36 6.87 -16.83
CA SER A 411 16.06 7.93 -17.56
C SER A 411 17.53 8.01 -17.14
N HIS A 412 18.39 8.26 -18.13
CA HIS A 412 19.78 8.65 -17.92
C HIS A 412 19.94 10.18 -17.75
N ASP A 413 18.91 10.95 -18.12
CA ASP A 413 18.96 12.41 -18.06
C ASP A 413 18.61 12.95 -16.66
N ILE A 414 17.83 12.19 -15.88
CA ILE A 414 17.46 12.54 -14.50
C ILE A 414 18.32 11.70 -13.56
N TYR A 415 19.14 12.38 -12.75
CA TYR A 415 20.08 11.71 -11.87
C TYR A 415 19.39 11.01 -10.68
N ALA A 416 18.50 11.73 -9.98
CA ALA A 416 17.73 11.22 -8.85
C ALA A 416 16.50 12.11 -8.61
N ALA A 417 15.59 11.68 -7.72
CA ALA A 417 14.59 12.59 -7.14
C ALA A 417 15.10 13.22 -5.83
N ARG A 418 14.42 14.27 -5.36
CA ARG A 418 14.74 15.10 -4.18
C ARG A 418 16.00 15.97 -4.35
N ASN A 419 16.96 15.88 -3.43
CA ASN A 419 18.13 16.76 -3.37
C ASN A 419 19.44 15.93 -3.34
N PRO A 420 20.60 16.55 -3.61
CA PRO A 420 21.87 15.84 -3.66
C PRO A 420 22.28 15.13 -2.36
N LEU A 421 21.75 15.54 -1.20
CA LEU A 421 22.08 14.95 0.11
C LEU A 421 21.15 13.78 0.49
N ASN A 422 19.91 13.78 0.00
CA ASN A 422 18.91 12.74 0.26
C ASN A 422 18.32 12.26 -1.07
N LYS A 423 19.13 11.51 -1.81
CA LYS A 423 18.83 11.07 -3.18
C LYS A 423 17.83 9.91 -3.15
N VAL A 424 16.73 10.07 -3.89
CA VAL A 424 15.80 8.97 -4.16
C VAL A 424 16.15 8.34 -5.50
N LEU A 425 16.51 7.06 -5.48
CA LEU A 425 17.05 6.33 -6.64
C LEU A 425 15.96 5.80 -7.59
N ALA A 426 14.81 5.46 -7.02
CA ALA A 426 13.61 5.05 -7.73
C ALA A 426 12.39 5.47 -6.92
N TYR A 427 11.22 5.52 -7.55
CA TYR A 427 9.97 5.91 -6.92
C TYR A 427 8.76 5.24 -7.59
N SER A 428 7.80 4.84 -6.79
CA SER A 428 6.47 4.39 -7.23
C SER A 428 5.36 5.07 -6.44
N TYR A 429 4.26 5.38 -7.12
CA TYR A 429 3.00 5.62 -6.40
C TYR A 429 2.43 4.27 -5.93
N THR A 430 1.88 4.22 -4.71
CA THR A 430 1.42 2.95 -4.15
C THR A 430 0.21 2.40 -4.92
N GLY A 431 0.31 1.18 -5.45
CA GLY A 431 -0.78 0.48 -6.13
C GLY A 431 -1.02 0.91 -7.59
N TYR A 432 -0.04 1.54 -8.24
CA TYR A 432 -0.21 2.12 -9.59
C TYR A 432 0.43 1.30 -10.72
N GLY A 433 1.10 0.17 -10.43
CA GLY A 433 1.73 -0.69 -11.43
C GLY A 433 2.84 -0.01 -12.26
N VAL A 434 3.43 1.08 -11.73
CA VAL A 434 4.41 1.91 -12.42
C VAL A 434 5.53 2.29 -11.47
N VAL A 435 6.77 2.15 -11.92
CA VAL A 435 7.98 2.56 -11.19
C VAL A 435 8.82 3.47 -12.06
N HIS A 436 9.32 4.55 -11.48
CA HIS A 436 10.30 5.45 -12.09
C HIS A 436 11.70 5.18 -11.52
N ILE A 437 12.68 4.95 -12.39
CA ILE A 437 14.06 4.61 -12.06
C ILE A 437 14.99 5.70 -12.60
N PHE A 438 15.83 6.26 -11.74
CA PHE A 438 16.73 7.35 -12.12
C PHE A 438 18.15 6.85 -12.37
N GLU A 439 18.99 7.68 -13.01
CA GLU A 439 20.35 7.31 -13.40
C GLU A 439 21.18 6.77 -12.24
N ALA A 440 21.04 7.37 -11.04
CA ALA A 440 21.75 6.93 -9.85
C ALA A 440 21.47 5.46 -9.46
N ALA A 441 20.28 4.92 -9.78
CA ALA A 441 20.00 3.49 -9.63
C ALA A 441 20.69 2.67 -10.73
N LEU A 442 20.64 3.13 -11.98
CA LEU A 442 21.15 2.39 -13.14
C LEU A 442 22.67 2.18 -13.09
N ILE A 443 23.41 3.14 -12.54
CA ILE A 443 24.87 3.07 -12.38
C ILE A 443 25.30 2.38 -11.08
N ASN A 444 24.39 2.21 -10.11
CA ASN A 444 24.68 1.58 -8.83
C ASN A 444 24.36 0.07 -8.89
N LYS A 445 25.40 -0.76 -8.85
CA LYS A 445 25.28 -2.23 -8.89
C LYS A 445 24.46 -2.83 -7.73
N ALA A 446 24.26 -2.10 -6.63
CA ALA A 446 23.47 -2.52 -5.48
C ALA A 446 22.04 -1.95 -5.47
N ALA A 447 21.56 -1.33 -6.57
CA ALA A 447 20.25 -0.69 -6.59
C ALA A 447 19.06 -1.63 -6.85
N ASN A 448 19.28 -2.88 -7.27
CA ASN A 448 18.19 -3.84 -7.54
C ASN A 448 17.21 -3.96 -6.35
N PRO A 449 17.67 -4.15 -5.10
CA PRO A 449 16.76 -4.20 -3.95
C PRO A 449 15.93 -2.93 -3.75
N THR A 450 16.45 -1.76 -4.12
CA THR A 450 15.71 -0.49 -4.08
C THR A 450 14.64 -0.45 -5.15
N VAL A 451 14.94 -0.89 -6.39
CA VAL A 451 13.91 -0.96 -7.43
C VAL A 451 12.85 -2.01 -7.10
N LEU A 452 13.23 -3.16 -6.54
CA LEU A 452 12.29 -4.21 -6.09
C LEU A 452 11.38 -3.71 -4.96
N HIS A 453 11.91 -2.91 -4.04
CA HIS A 453 11.12 -2.20 -3.03
C HIS A 453 10.06 -1.28 -3.67
N GLU A 454 10.43 -0.48 -4.66
CA GLU A 454 9.48 0.37 -5.39
C GLU A 454 8.46 -0.44 -6.20
N ILE A 455 8.84 -1.61 -6.73
CA ILE A 455 7.87 -2.53 -7.33
C ILE A 455 6.88 -3.03 -6.27
N GLY A 456 7.33 -3.24 -5.02
CA GLY A 456 6.46 -3.56 -3.88
C GLY A 456 5.43 -2.46 -3.63
N HIS A 457 5.86 -1.19 -3.62
CA HIS A 457 4.96 -0.04 -3.60
C HIS A 457 4.00 -0.05 -4.79
N SER A 458 4.48 -0.30 -6.01
CA SER A 458 3.63 -0.33 -7.21
C SER A 458 2.51 -1.39 -7.13
N LEU A 459 2.72 -2.44 -6.33
CA LEU A 459 1.77 -3.51 -6.05
C LEU A 459 0.99 -3.31 -4.73
N GLY A 460 0.99 -2.11 -4.16
CA GLY A 460 0.09 -1.74 -3.05
C GLY A 460 0.72 -1.75 -1.67
N LEU A 461 1.99 -2.14 -1.53
CA LEU A 461 2.61 -2.15 -0.21
C LEU A 461 2.95 -0.74 0.26
N GLN A 462 2.62 -0.46 1.52
CA GLN A 462 3.19 0.66 2.27
C GLN A 462 4.48 0.20 2.95
N HIS A 463 5.27 1.15 3.48
CA HIS A 463 6.34 0.78 4.40
C HIS A 463 5.79 -0.02 5.59
N THR A 464 6.52 -1.04 6.03
CA THR A 464 6.09 -2.01 7.04
C THR A 464 5.58 -1.38 8.34
N PHE A 465 6.07 -0.18 8.68
CA PHE A 465 5.73 0.58 9.89
C PHE A 465 5.36 2.03 9.59
N ALA A 466 4.77 2.28 8.42
CA ALA A 466 4.28 3.62 8.09
C ALA A 466 3.28 4.11 9.15
N GLU A 467 3.34 5.39 9.51
CA GLU A 467 2.39 5.99 10.47
C GLU A 467 0.93 5.87 10.01
N SER A 468 0.71 5.75 8.70
CA SER A 468 -0.58 5.51 8.06
C SER A 468 -1.22 4.19 8.46
N LEU A 469 -0.46 3.24 9.01
CA LEU A 469 -0.96 1.97 9.53
C LEU A 469 -1.68 2.09 10.88
N GLY A 470 -1.75 3.30 11.48
CA GLY A 470 -2.65 3.57 12.60
C GLY A 470 -2.11 3.25 14.01
N LYS A 471 -2.91 3.60 15.02
CA LYS A 471 -2.76 3.08 16.38
C LYS A 471 -3.62 1.85 16.48
N TYR A 472 -3.05 0.75 16.96
CA TYR A 472 -3.79 -0.47 17.11
C TYR A 472 -4.01 -0.88 18.54
N ALA A 473 -5.07 -1.66 18.69
CA ALA A 473 -5.47 -2.25 19.93
C ALA A 473 -5.98 -3.66 19.72
N ILE A 474 -5.79 -4.47 20.75
CA ILE A 474 -6.39 -5.81 20.82
C ILE A 474 -7.86 -5.61 21.21
N LYS A 475 -8.79 -6.02 20.34
CA LYS A 475 -10.23 -5.96 20.60
C LYS A 475 -10.76 -7.36 20.92
N VAL A 476 -11.33 -7.53 22.10
CA VAL A 476 -12.01 -8.74 22.53
C VAL A 476 -13.42 -8.73 21.92
N PRO A 477 -13.80 -9.75 21.13
CA PRO A 477 -15.14 -9.85 20.55
C PRO A 477 -16.25 -9.68 21.59
N GLY A 478 -17.24 -8.85 21.29
CA GLY A 478 -18.37 -8.57 22.20
C GLY A 478 -18.09 -7.55 23.31
N THR A 479 -16.86 -7.03 23.42
CA THR A 479 -16.52 -5.98 24.39
C THR A 479 -16.81 -4.59 23.83
N ILE A 480 -17.42 -3.74 24.65
CA ILE A 480 -17.65 -2.32 24.32
C ILE A 480 -16.48 -1.50 24.89
N TYR A 481 -15.74 -0.85 24.00
CA TYR A 481 -14.60 -0.01 24.36
C TYR A 481 -15.00 1.44 24.56
N LYS A 482 -14.34 2.09 25.52
CA LYS A 482 -14.60 3.48 25.86
C LYS A 482 -14.29 4.42 24.70
N GLU A 483 -13.18 4.16 24.02
CA GLU A 483 -12.66 4.95 22.90
C GLU A 483 -13.59 4.87 21.67
N ASP A 484 -14.14 3.68 21.36
CA ASP A 484 -15.10 3.49 20.27
C ASP A 484 -16.39 4.31 20.51
N LEU A 485 -16.87 4.33 21.76
CA LEU A 485 -18.02 5.15 22.14
C LEU A 485 -17.70 6.66 22.11
N GLU A 486 -16.47 7.06 22.41
CA GLU A 486 -16.03 8.46 22.32
C GLU A 486 -16.04 8.95 20.85
N GLU A 487 -15.54 8.15 19.91
CA GLU A 487 -15.60 8.46 18.47
C GLU A 487 -17.04 8.50 17.94
N GLU A 488 -17.91 7.58 18.35
CA GLU A 488 -19.32 7.60 17.99
C GLU A 488 -20.04 8.84 18.54
N ILE A 489 -19.78 9.21 19.81
CA ILE A 489 -20.34 10.42 20.42
C ILE A 489 -19.88 11.65 19.64
N GLU A 490 -18.59 11.77 19.30
CA GLU A 490 -18.06 12.90 18.54
C GLU A 490 -18.72 13.01 17.15
N LYS A 491 -18.92 11.89 16.45
CA LYS A 491 -19.64 11.87 15.16
C LYS A 491 -21.08 12.37 15.30
N LEU A 492 -21.81 11.92 16.33
CA LEU A 492 -23.18 12.34 16.59
C LEU A 492 -23.27 13.81 17.00
N GLU A 493 -22.35 14.30 17.84
CA GLU A 493 -22.28 15.72 18.25
C GLU A 493 -22.01 16.64 17.04
N ASN A 494 -21.15 16.22 16.12
CA ASN A 494 -20.92 16.91 14.85
C ASN A 494 -22.17 16.91 13.95
N GLU A 495 -22.94 15.82 13.91
CA GLU A 495 -24.21 15.75 13.18
C GLU A 495 -25.24 16.74 13.75
N VAL A 496 -25.39 16.81 15.08
CA VAL A 496 -26.27 17.77 15.76
C VAL A 496 -25.90 19.20 15.36
N LYS A 497 -24.62 19.56 15.47
CA LYS A 497 -24.13 20.89 15.11
C LYS A 497 -24.46 21.24 13.65
N SER A 498 -24.26 20.31 12.72
CA SER A 498 -24.62 20.51 11.30
C SER A 498 -26.12 20.72 11.11
N LYS A 499 -26.97 19.98 11.84
CA LYS A 499 -28.43 20.12 11.76
C LYS A 499 -28.92 21.43 12.41
N GLU A 500 -28.31 21.87 13.50
CA GLU A 500 -28.60 23.18 14.13
C GLU A 500 -28.23 24.35 13.20
N GLU A 501 -27.10 24.26 12.48
CA GLU A 501 -26.73 25.23 11.47
C GLU A 501 -27.72 25.26 10.30
N GLN A 502 -28.18 24.07 9.83
CA GLN A 502 -29.23 23.98 8.82
C GLN A 502 -30.54 24.62 9.30
N LEU A 503 -30.96 24.33 10.53
CA LEU A 503 -32.17 24.88 11.13
C LEU A 503 -32.12 26.41 11.20
N LYS A 504 -31.01 26.97 11.69
CA LYS A 504 -30.78 28.42 11.76
C LYS A 504 -30.81 29.08 10.39
N SER A 505 -30.34 28.39 9.34
CA SER A 505 -30.39 28.89 7.97
C SER A 505 -31.81 28.92 7.42
N LEU A 506 -32.63 27.90 7.68
CA LEU A 506 -34.02 27.82 7.22
C LEU A 506 -34.92 28.84 7.93
N GLU A 507 -34.73 29.04 9.24
CA GLU A 507 -35.50 30.00 10.05
C GLU A 507 -35.25 31.47 9.65
N GLN A 508 -34.15 31.77 8.92
CA GLN A 508 -33.80 33.13 8.47
C GLN A 508 -34.14 33.42 6.98
N GLY A 509 -34.95 32.58 6.31
CA GLY A 509 -35.15 32.68 4.86
C GLY A 509 -33.89 32.34 4.06
N GLY A 510 -32.97 31.60 4.67
CA GLY A 510 -31.58 31.44 4.26
C GLY A 510 -31.30 30.25 3.35
N GLU A 511 -32.29 29.59 2.75
CA GLU A 511 -32.00 28.54 1.76
C GLU A 511 -31.25 29.12 0.55
N LEU A 512 -31.71 30.27 0.03
CA LEU A 512 -31.03 30.99 -1.05
C LEU A 512 -29.60 31.39 -0.64
N LEU A 513 -29.43 31.94 0.57
CA LEU A 513 -28.14 32.34 1.11
C LEU A 513 -27.22 31.14 1.39
N ARG A 514 -27.77 30.00 1.80
CA ARG A 514 -27.03 28.74 2.00
C ARG A 514 -26.54 28.20 0.67
N MET A 515 -27.39 28.19 -0.35
CA MET A 515 -27.02 27.79 -1.71
C MET A 515 -25.97 28.74 -2.31
N LEU A 516 -26.13 30.05 -2.15
CA LEU A 516 -25.14 31.04 -2.58
C LEU A 516 -23.81 30.85 -1.85
N ASN A 517 -23.82 30.69 -0.53
CA ASN A 517 -22.62 30.40 0.25
C ASN A 517 -21.93 29.13 -0.24
N PHE A 518 -22.70 28.06 -0.48
CA PHE A 518 -22.19 26.80 -1.02
C PHE A 518 -21.50 27.01 -2.38
N TYR A 519 -22.17 27.64 -3.35
CA TYR A 519 -21.57 27.88 -4.66
C TYR A 519 -20.35 28.80 -4.56
N TYR A 520 -20.40 29.85 -3.73
CA TYR A 520 -19.28 30.76 -3.56
C TYR A 520 -18.05 30.07 -2.94
N LEU A 521 -18.25 29.20 -1.95
CA LEU A 521 -17.17 28.41 -1.35
C LEU A 521 -16.62 27.37 -2.33
N GLN A 522 -17.47 26.76 -3.17
CA GLN A 522 -17.00 25.87 -4.23
C GLN A 522 -16.12 26.60 -5.25
N ILE A 523 -16.58 27.75 -5.75
CA ILE A 523 -15.78 28.60 -6.66
C ILE A 523 -14.44 28.95 -6.03
N GLN A 524 -14.45 29.40 -4.77
CA GLN A 524 -13.22 29.71 -4.04
C GLN A 524 -12.30 28.50 -3.95
N ARG A 525 -12.83 27.31 -3.62
CA ARG A 525 -12.04 26.08 -3.54
C ARG A 525 -11.40 25.75 -4.88
N ASP A 526 -12.16 25.84 -5.96
CA ASP A 526 -11.68 25.51 -7.30
C ASP A 526 -10.58 26.48 -7.75
N THR A 527 -10.73 27.77 -7.48
CA THR A 527 -9.72 28.78 -7.85
C THR A 527 -8.46 28.72 -6.99
N GLN A 528 -8.62 28.59 -5.66
CA GLN A 528 -7.50 28.57 -4.71
C GLN A 528 -6.76 27.22 -4.69
N LYS A 529 -7.46 26.12 -4.95
CA LYS A 529 -6.89 24.76 -4.99
C LYS A 529 -6.95 24.18 -6.42
N LYS A 530 -6.63 24.99 -7.42
CA LYS A 530 -6.69 24.63 -8.85
C LYS A 530 -5.99 23.31 -9.20
N GLU A 531 -4.83 23.01 -8.60
CA GLU A 531 -4.11 21.75 -8.83
C GLU A 531 -4.89 20.55 -8.28
N TRP A 532 -5.44 20.68 -7.08
CA TRP A 532 -6.32 19.67 -6.49
C TRP A 532 -7.61 19.50 -7.30
N PHE A 533 -8.18 20.59 -7.82
CA PHE A 533 -9.36 20.55 -8.70
C PHE A 533 -9.08 19.76 -9.99
N LEU A 534 -7.97 20.06 -10.68
CA LEU A 534 -7.56 19.35 -11.90
C LEU A 534 -7.26 17.87 -11.64
N ASN A 535 -6.77 17.53 -10.43
CA ASN A 535 -6.49 16.16 -10.02
C ASN A 535 -7.74 15.31 -9.70
N LEU A 536 -8.87 15.94 -9.36
CA LEU A 536 -10.09 15.25 -8.94
C LEU A 536 -11.18 15.24 -10.02
N ALA A 537 -11.13 16.21 -10.93
CA ALA A 537 -12.07 16.31 -12.05
C ALA A 537 -11.67 15.31 -13.15
N ASN A 538 -12.14 14.06 -13.03
CA ASN A 538 -12.09 13.09 -14.13
C ASN A 538 -12.83 13.63 -15.38
N ASP A 539 -13.86 14.45 -15.17
CA ASP A 539 -14.57 15.16 -16.23
C ASP A 539 -14.02 16.59 -16.34
N LEU A 540 -13.00 16.74 -17.18
CA LEU A 540 -12.33 18.01 -17.50
C LEU A 540 -13.29 19.11 -18.02
N GLN A 541 -14.55 18.79 -18.31
CA GLN A 541 -15.41 19.62 -19.13
C GLN A 541 -16.33 20.58 -18.37
N THR A 542 -16.82 20.32 -17.16
CA THR A 542 -18.10 20.96 -16.76
C THR A 542 -18.22 21.53 -15.34
N ASN A 543 -17.42 21.08 -14.36
CA ASN A 543 -17.75 21.38 -12.96
C ASN A 543 -17.66 22.89 -12.59
N PHE A 544 -16.54 23.55 -12.87
CA PHE A 544 -16.36 24.96 -12.48
C PHE A 544 -17.35 25.92 -13.18
N ILE A 545 -17.49 25.77 -14.50
CA ILE A 545 -18.35 26.66 -15.31
C ILE A 545 -19.82 26.50 -14.92
N ASP A 546 -20.28 25.28 -14.64
CA ASP A 546 -21.66 25.06 -14.23
C ASP A 546 -21.93 25.58 -12.81
N ILE A 547 -20.95 25.51 -11.90
CA ILE A 547 -21.04 26.16 -10.59
C ILE A 547 -21.16 27.68 -10.77
N VAL A 548 -20.36 28.28 -11.65
CA VAL A 548 -20.46 29.72 -11.94
C VAL A 548 -21.83 30.08 -12.56
N LYS A 549 -22.32 29.32 -13.53
CA LYS A 549 -23.67 29.53 -14.11
C LYS A 549 -24.76 29.45 -13.04
N LYS A 550 -24.70 28.45 -12.16
CA LYS A 550 -25.62 28.31 -11.03
C LYS A 550 -25.54 29.51 -10.10
N ALA A 551 -24.34 29.90 -9.67
CA ALA A 551 -24.14 31.08 -8.83
C ALA A 551 -24.72 32.36 -9.46
N LYS A 552 -24.47 32.62 -10.76
CA LYS A 552 -25.03 33.77 -11.49
C LYS A 552 -26.56 33.73 -11.56
N SER A 553 -27.14 32.56 -11.82
CA SER A 553 -28.60 32.38 -11.79
C SER A 553 -29.16 32.69 -10.41
N PHE A 554 -28.49 32.26 -9.33
CA PHE A 554 -28.90 32.58 -7.97
C PHE A 554 -28.71 34.07 -7.63
N GLU A 555 -27.66 34.73 -8.12
CA GLU A 555 -27.43 36.18 -7.99
C GLU A 555 -28.56 37.04 -8.59
N SER A 556 -29.35 36.49 -9.52
CA SER A 556 -30.52 37.16 -10.11
C SER A 556 -31.81 37.04 -9.29
N LYS A 557 -31.87 36.18 -8.26
CA LYS A 557 -33.07 35.96 -7.44
C LYS A 557 -33.17 36.99 -6.30
N SER A 558 -34.39 37.46 -6.02
CA SER A 558 -34.66 38.27 -4.84
C SER A 558 -34.60 37.42 -3.57
N LEU A 559 -34.11 38.00 -2.48
CA LEU A 559 -34.08 37.39 -1.14
C LEU A 559 -35.50 37.41 -0.55
N GLY A 560 -36.40 36.60 -1.12
CA GLY A 560 -37.75 36.38 -0.59
C GLY A 560 -37.77 35.19 0.37
N ALA A 561 -38.37 35.36 1.55
CA ALA A 561 -38.50 34.31 2.56
C ALA A 561 -39.51 33.24 2.13
N ASN A 562 -39.03 32.06 1.74
CA ASN A 562 -39.86 30.85 1.75
C ASN A 562 -39.49 30.03 2.98
N THR A 563 -40.30 30.14 4.03
CA THR A 563 -40.20 29.34 5.24
C THR A 563 -40.95 28.02 5.03
N ASN A 564 -40.23 26.96 4.67
CA ASN A 564 -40.77 25.61 4.61
C ASN A 564 -40.94 25.05 6.03
N SER A 565 -42.09 25.33 6.67
CA SER A 565 -42.37 24.98 8.08
C SER A 565 -42.28 23.48 8.39
N SER A 566 -42.52 22.62 7.40
CA SER A 566 -42.47 21.16 7.55
C SER A 566 -41.04 20.61 7.66
N GLU A 567 -40.06 21.25 7.02
CA GLU A 567 -38.65 20.85 7.05
C GLU A 567 -38.00 21.23 8.38
N ILE A 568 -38.32 22.43 8.89
CA ILE A 568 -37.89 22.93 10.21
C ILE A 568 -38.30 21.95 11.32
N SER A 569 -39.55 21.48 11.30
CA SER A 569 -40.06 20.52 12.29
C SER A 569 -39.35 19.18 12.23
N LYS A 570 -39.03 18.67 11.04
CA LYS A 570 -38.29 17.40 10.89
C LYS A 570 -36.87 17.50 11.45
N ILE A 571 -36.16 18.60 11.18
CA ILE A 571 -34.79 18.80 11.69
C ILE A 571 -34.78 18.88 13.22
N LYS A 572 -35.77 19.55 13.84
CA LYS A 572 -35.92 19.60 15.30
C LYS A 572 -36.11 18.21 15.91
N ILE A 573 -36.96 17.37 15.29
CA ILE A 573 -37.18 15.98 15.72
C ILE A 573 -35.89 15.16 15.60
N ASP A 574 -35.15 15.31 14.49
CA ASP A 574 -33.87 14.62 14.28
C ASP A 574 -32.82 14.99 15.32
N ILE A 575 -32.65 16.28 15.62
CA ILE A 575 -31.72 16.76 16.65
C ILE A 575 -32.06 16.12 18.01
N GLN A 576 -33.33 16.13 18.38
CA GLN A 576 -33.78 15.54 19.64
C GLN A 576 -33.50 14.02 19.70
N ARG A 577 -33.74 13.30 18.60
CA ARG A 577 -33.44 11.86 18.51
C ARG A 577 -31.94 11.59 18.66
N ILE A 578 -31.09 12.38 18.01
CA ILE A 578 -29.63 12.21 18.06
C ILE A 578 -29.09 12.54 19.45
N ASN A 579 -29.59 13.59 20.09
CA ASN A 579 -29.23 13.92 21.48
C ASN A 579 -29.55 12.76 22.45
N ASN A 580 -30.71 12.11 22.30
CA ASN A 580 -31.05 10.93 23.11
C ASN A 580 -30.07 9.75 22.87
N LEU A 581 -29.59 9.56 21.64
CA LEU A 581 -28.57 8.56 21.32
C LEU A 581 -27.22 8.91 21.97
N ILE A 582 -26.80 10.17 21.89
CA ILE A 582 -25.58 10.67 22.54
C ILE A 582 -25.63 10.41 24.05
N ASP A 583 -26.74 10.71 24.70
CA ASP A 583 -26.92 10.46 26.14
C ASP A 583 -26.83 8.97 26.47
N THR A 584 -27.46 8.11 25.67
CA THR A 584 -27.37 6.65 25.82
C THR A 584 -25.92 6.16 25.71
N LYS A 585 -25.18 6.65 24.73
CA LYS A 585 -23.77 6.30 24.50
C LYS A 585 -22.86 6.85 25.62
N LYS A 586 -23.12 8.05 26.12
CA LYS A 586 -22.43 8.64 27.29
C LYS A 586 -22.64 7.80 28.56
N ILE A 587 -23.81 7.19 28.73
CA ILE A 587 -24.09 6.26 29.83
C ILE A 587 -23.28 4.96 29.64
N GLN A 588 -23.34 4.35 28.46
CA GLN A 588 -22.58 3.12 28.14
C GLN A 588 -21.07 3.31 28.35
N ARG A 589 -20.55 4.50 28.02
CA ARG A 589 -19.13 4.86 28.17
C ARG A 589 -18.65 4.81 29.62
N LYS A 590 -19.52 5.04 30.60
CA LYS A 590 -19.15 5.00 32.04
C LYS A 590 -18.79 3.60 32.51
N THR A 591 -19.36 2.57 31.88
CA THR A 591 -19.14 1.15 32.21
C THR A 591 -18.26 0.43 31.19
N ALA A 592 -17.80 1.14 30.16
CA ALA A 592 -16.96 0.58 29.11
C ALA A 592 -15.51 0.39 29.57
N ILE A 593 -14.85 -0.61 28.98
CA ILE A 593 -13.45 -0.94 29.31
C ILE A 593 -12.53 -0.01 28.50
N LYS A 594 -11.45 0.47 29.12
CA LYS A 594 -10.38 1.18 28.42
C LYS A 594 -9.57 0.21 27.58
N ARG A 595 -9.23 0.64 26.38
CA ARG A 595 -8.46 -0.16 25.44
C ARG A 595 -6.96 -0.06 25.73
N ASP A 596 -6.25 -1.18 25.60
CA ASP A 596 -4.78 -1.18 25.60
C ASP A 596 -4.29 -0.78 24.21
N ASP A 597 -3.80 0.45 24.10
CA ASP A 597 -3.25 1.01 22.85
C ASP A 597 -1.72 0.81 22.78
N PHE A 598 -1.22 0.36 21.64
CA PHE A 598 0.21 0.30 21.36
C PHE A 598 0.71 1.61 20.73
N PRO A 599 1.96 2.04 21.01
CA PRO A 599 2.49 3.31 20.52
C PRO A 599 2.58 3.36 18.99
N LYS A 600 2.42 4.58 18.46
CA LYS A 600 2.44 4.93 17.03
C LYS A 600 3.81 4.71 16.36
N TYR A 601 4.88 4.72 17.14
CA TYR A 601 6.25 4.57 16.67
C TYR A 601 6.77 3.20 17.11
N LYS A 602 6.96 2.31 16.16
CA LYS A 602 7.86 1.17 16.34
C LYS A 602 9.15 1.52 15.62
N ASN A 603 10.27 1.28 16.29
CA ASN A 603 11.55 1.23 15.58
C ASN A 603 11.39 0.21 14.45
N GLN A 604 12.01 0.46 13.29
CA GLN A 604 11.95 -0.45 12.14
C GLN A 604 12.36 -1.88 12.54
N SER A 605 12.08 -2.86 11.67
CA SER A 605 12.25 -4.27 12.06
C SER A 605 13.66 -4.49 12.57
N LYS A 606 13.81 -5.08 13.77
CA LYS A 606 15.15 -5.34 14.32
C LYS A 606 15.98 -6.32 13.47
N THR A 607 15.36 -6.93 12.45
CA THR A 607 16.04 -7.80 11.50
C THR A 607 16.69 -7.01 10.35
N ASP A 608 16.26 -5.78 10.07
CA ASP A 608 16.80 -4.93 9.00
C ASP A 608 16.81 -5.62 7.61
N GLU A 609 15.78 -6.42 7.33
CA GLU A 609 15.75 -7.31 6.17
C GLU A 609 14.50 -7.19 5.30
N ASN A 610 13.46 -6.53 5.79
CA ASN A 610 12.21 -6.45 5.05
C ASN A 610 12.38 -5.53 3.83
N TYR A 611 11.90 -5.98 2.67
CA TYR A 611 11.95 -5.15 1.46
C TYR A 611 11.27 -3.80 1.66
N MET A 612 10.19 -3.72 2.44
CA MET A 612 9.42 -2.49 2.70
C MET A 612 9.90 -1.70 3.93
N ASP A 613 11.09 -1.98 4.45
CA ASP A 613 11.69 -1.13 5.46
C ASP A 613 12.48 0.03 4.82
N TYR A 614 12.44 1.19 5.47
CA TYR A 614 13.27 2.34 5.12
C TYR A 614 14.76 2.00 5.23
N HIS A 615 15.57 2.68 4.42
CA HIS A 615 17.01 2.63 4.59
C HIS A 615 17.38 3.17 5.98
N GLN A 616 18.10 2.36 6.76
CA GLN A 616 18.43 2.65 8.15
C GLN A 616 19.66 3.55 8.26
N ASP A 617 19.59 4.57 9.14
CA ASP A 617 20.76 5.30 9.65
C ASP A 617 20.96 4.96 11.14
N THR A 618 22.11 4.39 11.50
CA THR A 618 22.53 4.16 12.88
C THR A 618 23.43 5.32 13.34
N ASN A 619 23.00 6.09 14.34
CA ASN A 619 23.76 7.23 14.88
C ASN A 619 24.15 8.28 13.82
N GLY A 620 23.29 8.51 12.83
CA GLY A 620 23.53 9.44 11.73
C GLY A 620 24.44 8.91 10.61
N ASN A 621 24.78 7.61 10.62
CA ASN A 621 25.49 6.94 9.54
C ASN A 621 24.66 5.78 8.98
N GLU A 622 24.74 5.57 7.67
CA GLU A 622 24.07 4.45 7.00
C GLU A 622 24.36 3.11 7.68
N ASN A 623 23.31 2.38 8.06
CA ASN A 623 23.41 1.05 8.66
C ASN A 623 23.94 0.05 7.63
N LYS A 624 25.23 -0.24 7.71
CA LYS A 624 25.88 -1.14 6.76
C LYS A 624 25.45 -2.59 6.89
N SER A 625 24.77 -3.03 7.95
CA SER A 625 24.30 -4.41 8.09
C SER A 625 22.94 -4.70 7.46
N MET A 626 22.16 -3.67 7.12
CA MET A 626 20.85 -3.85 6.46
C MET A 626 21.02 -4.53 5.09
N GLU A 627 20.14 -5.50 4.80
CA GLU A 627 20.06 -6.15 3.50
C GLU A 627 18.64 -6.66 3.26
N ARG A 628 17.94 -6.11 2.26
CA ARG A 628 16.58 -6.50 1.92
C ARG A 628 16.56 -7.92 1.34
N LYS A 629 15.93 -8.85 2.05
CA LYS A 629 15.89 -10.28 1.71
C LYS A 629 14.50 -10.89 1.75
N VAL A 630 13.55 -10.28 2.46
CA VAL A 630 12.27 -10.95 2.76
C VAL A 630 11.09 -9.99 2.70
N PHE A 631 9.95 -10.53 2.29
CA PHE A 631 8.64 -9.91 2.55
C PHE A 631 7.92 -10.73 3.61
N TYR A 632 7.15 -10.06 4.44
CA TYR A 632 6.28 -10.70 5.40
C TYR A 632 5.10 -11.37 4.70
N LYS A 633 4.59 -12.47 5.27
CA LYS A 633 3.44 -13.21 4.73
C LYS A 633 2.26 -12.31 4.36
N TRP A 634 1.89 -11.36 5.23
CA TRP A 634 0.78 -10.45 4.95
C TRP A 634 1.06 -9.51 3.77
N GLN A 635 2.33 -9.17 3.52
CA GLN A 635 2.73 -8.37 2.36
C GLN A 635 2.58 -9.18 1.07
N TRP A 636 2.85 -10.49 1.09
CA TRP A 636 2.55 -11.37 -0.06
C TRP A 636 1.06 -11.35 -0.39
N ASP A 637 0.22 -11.52 0.64
CA ASP A 637 -1.25 -11.52 0.51
C ASP A 637 -1.74 -10.19 -0.10
N GLU A 638 -1.25 -9.06 0.40
CA GLU A 638 -1.65 -7.72 -0.06
C GLU A 638 -1.20 -7.43 -1.49
N MET A 639 0.06 -7.74 -1.85
CA MET A 639 0.55 -7.58 -3.22
C MET A 639 -0.28 -8.36 -4.24
N CYS A 640 -0.64 -9.60 -3.91
CA CYS A 640 -1.48 -10.41 -4.78
C CYS A 640 -2.86 -9.78 -4.95
N LYS A 641 -3.47 -9.33 -3.85
CA LYS A 641 -4.80 -8.71 -3.88
C LYS A 641 -4.80 -7.43 -4.70
N THR A 642 -3.96 -6.45 -4.36
CA THR A 642 -3.90 -5.16 -5.07
C THR A 642 -3.47 -5.35 -6.52
N GLY A 643 -2.53 -6.28 -6.79
CA GLY A 643 -2.11 -6.62 -8.14
C GLY A 643 -3.23 -7.18 -9.02
N ILE A 644 -4.17 -7.95 -8.45
CA ILE A 644 -5.35 -8.45 -9.18
C ILE A 644 -6.40 -7.34 -9.36
N GLU A 645 -6.70 -6.59 -8.30
CA GLU A 645 -7.67 -5.49 -8.34
C GLU A 645 -7.27 -4.42 -9.35
N GLY A 646 -5.98 -4.07 -9.39
CA GLY A 646 -5.39 -3.17 -10.39
C GLY A 646 -5.11 -3.82 -11.75
N LYS A 647 -5.39 -5.11 -11.90
CA LYS A 647 -5.12 -5.94 -13.10
C LYS A 647 -3.64 -6.04 -13.51
N TYR A 648 -2.68 -5.62 -12.69
CA TYR A 648 -1.24 -5.71 -12.97
C TYR A 648 -0.70 -7.15 -12.97
N LEU A 649 -1.40 -8.04 -12.26
CA LEU A 649 -1.05 -9.46 -12.15
C LEU A 649 -2.09 -10.31 -12.87
N GLN A 650 -1.62 -11.30 -13.63
CA GLN A 650 -2.45 -12.35 -14.21
C GLN A 650 -2.35 -13.61 -13.37
N LYS A 651 -3.49 -14.17 -12.95
CA LYS A 651 -3.52 -15.48 -12.30
C LYS A 651 -3.16 -16.58 -13.29
N GLU A 652 -2.13 -17.36 -12.97
CA GLU A 652 -1.82 -18.60 -13.67
C GLU A 652 -2.70 -19.73 -13.12
N LYS A 653 -3.31 -20.50 -14.02
CA LYS A 653 -4.12 -21.68 -13.66
C LYS A 653 -3.25 -22.93 -13.60
#